data_AF-A0A916T8N2-F1
#
_entry.id   AF-A0A916T8N2-F1
#
_cell.length_a   1.000
_cell.length_b   1.000
_cell.length_c   1.000
_cell.angle_alpha   90.00
_cell.angle_beta   90.00
_cell.angle_gamma   90.00
#
_symmetry.space_group_name_H-M   'P 1'
#
loop_
_entity.id
_entity.type
_entity.pdbx_description
1 polymer ?
#
loop_
_entity_poly.entity_id
_entity_poly.type
_entity_poly.pdbx_seq_one_letter_code
_entity_poly.pdbx_strand_id
1 'polypeptide(L)'
;MIHRSLTALALVLSAAELSAQAVPPPAENPVQQSQAPEDKATAPLPEQAGPLPPPTPAAATPAAASAKADAKPAKWDVNAPRGLRTREVRIDVDEGSWMNVDVSPDGLTVAFDLLGDIYTMPIAGGTPTRVASGLAFEHQPRFSPDGRRIAFTSDRGGGDNIWVMNVDGSDKRQVTKEDFRLLNQPTWSPDGRFIAAKKHFTTGRSLGTGEVWLYHVSGGGGVQLVKRASEQLQKELGEPIYAPDGKSIYYTRNVSPGPIFEYAQNSRTDLFDIERYDVDTGEVTTVVSGAGGSVRPTPSRDGKRIAFVRRENNVTKLWVKDFATGVERVVYGPLDRDVQETWAVTGVYPNMAWTGDDKGLVFWAGGKLHRVAADGSGSSVIPFRVADTRVVVEPLHPQIAVAPDRFQTKMPRWASASPDGRTILFETLGKIWVKPAAGGAPRRLTRGDEGMEAYPSWSRDGRQVVFVQWTDAGLGQIRTVASGGGAARTVTTVPGHYSRPRFSPDGKTIVFEQGEGGGLVSSRGNPGSGAYRVAATGGAPVRIARDVAEPQFGAANDRIFLIANEKGKRQLISTDLNGEDRRVHAAGELVNDYQVSPAGDFVAFRQSYEAFVVPLMPGKQAVELDAKSGALPVTRVSADGADFINWSNDGKQIHWSAGPTFYTAETAALFRSAPAGEDAAKFQMPRSGVSLSMEVAAAKPTATVALTGARVVTMAKEDGGIIDDATVLIRGDRIVAVGPRAAVQVPAGAITVDVTGKTIIPGLVDAHAHGPQGEEELTPQQNWSAMANLALGTTTVHDPSSRSAEIFPAAEMQRAGMILAPRTFSVGEIVYGAKAPDVYAQIDSYDDALAVIRRLKAQGANSVKNYNQPRREQRQMVVAAAQAENMEVVPEGGSLFTLDMTLVQDGNATIEHNVPLERFYADVLGMWAQTSVGYTPTLVVAYGGPAGDPYWRAHMDVWRHPLLSRHAPPALLAAQNARREIAPEEDYVDGVTAREARKLADRGIPVAIGAHGQQPGLGAHWELWSFVRGGWTPIQALRAGTIAAATSLGYAKDVGSLEPGKLADLVVLDADPTRDIRNSDKVSRVMLGGRLYDAATLNEVATGTRKRQPYWWENGGDRTGTGARATVGHGHGDLD
;
A
#
# COMPACT_ATOMS: atom_id res chain seq x y z
N MET A 1 35.80 -56.75 0.18
CA MET A 1 34.94 -57.58 1.06
C MET A 1 33.52 -57.11 0.78
N ILE A 2 32.65 -57.86 0.09
CA ILE A 2 31.98 -59.10 0.54
C ILE A 2 31.11 -58.75 1.78
N HIS A 3 29.82 -58.46 1.61
CA HIS A 3 28.67 -59.40 1.63
C HIS A 3 28.34 -59.90 3.06
N ARG A 4 27.10 -60.13 3.49
CA ARG A 4 25.79 -60.28 2.78
C ARG A 4 24.61 -60.05 3.77
N SER A 5 23.40 -59.66 3.33
CA SER A 5 22.16 -60.49 3.27
C SER A 5 20.96 -59.67 3.81
N LEU A 6 19.65 -59.90 3.57
CA LEU A 6 18.76 -60.52 2.54
C LEU A 6 17.30 -60.20 3.05
N THR A 7 16.14 -60.22 2.36
CA THR A 7 15.59 -60.56 1.01
C THR A 7 14.34 -59.64 0.81
N ALA A 8 13.87 -59.23 -0.38
CA ALA A 8 13.00 -59.91 -1.37
C ALA A 8 11.61 -60.41 -0.86
N LEU A 9 10.54 -60.58 -1.65
CA LEU A 9 10.36 -60.62 -3.13
C LEU A 9 8.88 -60.24 -3.51
N ALA A 10 8.55 -60.12 -4.81
CA ALA A 10 7.18 -60.00 -5.35
C ALA A 10 6.93 -60.98 -6.52
N LEU A 11 5.65 -61.31 -6.83
CA LEU A 11 5.20 -61.76 -8.17
C LEU A 11 3.65 -61.67 -8.36
N VAL A 12 3.09 -62.20 -9.47
CA VAL A 12 1.85 -61.71 -10.14
C VAL A 12 0.95 -62.87 -10.68
N LEU A 13 -0.31 -62.54 -11.06
CA LEU A 13 -1.39 -63.36 -11.69
C LEU A 13 -2.22 -64.24 -10.72
N SER A 14 -3.50 -64.59 -10.98
CA SER A 14 -4.36 -64.48 -12.19
C SER A 14 -5.80 -64.01 -11.88
N ALA A 15 -6.73 -64.01 -12.86
CA ALA A 15 -8.08 -63.41 -12.75
C ALA A 15 -9.24 -64.37 -13.10
N ALA A 16 -10.45 -64.15 -12.55
CA ALA A 16 -11.76 -64.49 -13.15
C ALA A 16 -12.99 -63.88 -12.38
N GLU A 17 -13.91 -63.28 -13.16
CA GLU A 17 -15.39 -63.16 -13.03
C GLU A 17 -16.16 -62.71 -11.75
N LEU A 18 -17.07 -61.73 -11.97
CA LEU A 18 -18.41 -61.45 -11.39
C LEU A 18 -18.65 -61.53 -9.85
N SER A 19 -19.49 -60.68 -9.22
CA SER A 19 -20.61 -59.86 -9.72
C SER A 19 -20.79 -58.53 -8.93
N ALA A 20 -21.70 -57.66 -9.38
CA ALA A 20 -21.84 -56.28 -8.89
C ALA A 20 -22.71 -56.10 -7.62
N GLN A 21 -22.37 -55.07 -6.82
CA GLN A 21 -23.32 -54.30 -5.99
C GLN A 21 -22.90 -52.82 -5.99
N ALA A 22 -23.89 -51.92 -5.99
CA ALA A 22 -23.65 -50.47 -6.11
C ALA A 22 -23.52 -49.79 -4.73
N VAL A 23 -22.67 -48.77 -4.66
CA VAL A 23 -22.56 -47.85 -3.52
C VAL A 23 -23.21 -46.52 -3.93
N PRO A 24 -24.15 -45.96 -3.15
CA PRO A 24 -24.85 -44.73 -3.51
C PRO A 24 -23.97 -43.47 -3.35
N PRO A 25 -24.23 -42.39 -4.10
CA PRO A 25 -23.58 -41.10 -3.90
C PRO A 25 -23.98 -40.47 -2.54
N PRO A 26 -23.13 -39.60 -1.96
CA PRO A 26 -23.51 -38.80 -0.78
C PRO A 26 -24.64 -37.83 -1.11
N ALA A 27 -25.53 -37.60 -0.14
CA ALA A 27 -26.77 -36.84 -0.35
C ALA A 27 -26.55 -35.34 -0.58
N GLU A 28 -27.42 -34.76 -1.40
CA GLU A 28 -27.51 -33.31 -1.60
C GLU A 28 -27.94 -32.60 -0.30
N ASN A 29 -27.16 -31.63 0.16
CA ASN A 29 -27.65 -30.66 1.14
C ASN A 29 -28.50 -29.61 0.39
N PRO A 30 -29.71 -29.27 0.88
CA PRO A 30 -30.60 -28.35 0.17
C PRO A 30 -30.00 -26.94 0.07
N VAL A 31 -30.07 -26.37 -1.13
CA VAL A 31 -29.54 -25.04 -1.46
C VAL A 31 -30.22 -23.97 -0.58
N GLN A 32 -29.46 -23.37 0.33
CA GLN A 32 -29.83 -22.05 0.86
C GLN A 32 -29.74 -21.05 -0.30
N GLN A 33 -30.84 -20.37 -0.58
CA GLN A 33 -30.91 -19.39 -1.66
C GLN A 33 -29.94 -18.23 -1.37
N SER A 34 -28.91 -18.11 -2.21
CA SER A 34 -27.98 -16.99 -2.18
C SER A 34 -28.70 -15.67 -2.44
N GLN A 35 -28.20 -14.59 -1.84
CA GLN A 35 -28.76 -13.25 -2.01
C GLN A 35 -28.73 -12.81 -3.49
N ALA A 36 -29.62 -11.90 -3.85
CA ALA A 36 -29.73 -11.39 -5.22
C ALA A 36 -28.47 -10.59 -5.61
N PRO A 37 -28.08 -10.58 -6.91
CA PRO A 37 -27.03 -9.69 -7.38
C PRO A 37 -27.40 -8.22 -7.12
N GLU A 38 -26.43 -7.43 -6.63
CA GLU A 38 -26.52 -5.97 -6.51
C GLU A 38 -26.44 -5.28 -7.88
N ASP A 39 -27.36 -5.64 -8.79
CA ASP A 39 -27.47 -5.04 -10.11
C ASP A 39 -28.88 -5.27 -10.68
N LYS A 40 -29.84 -4.41 -10.29
CA LYS A 40 -31.21 -4.42 -10.84
C LYS A 40 -31.72 -3.02 -11.14
N ALA A 41 -31.50 -2.59 -12.38
CA ALA A 41 -32.29 -1.52 -12.97
C ALA A 41 -33.78 -1.91 -12.99
N THR A 42 -34.67 -0.97 -12.67
CA THR A 42 -36.11 -1.16 -12.71
C THR A 42 -36.63 -1.26 -14.15
N ALA A 43 -37.50 -2.22 -14.42
CA ALA A 43 -38.16 -2.35 -15.72
C ALA A 43 -39.22 -1.23 -15.92
N PRO A 44 -39.42 -0.74 -17.16
CA PRO A 44 -40.42 0.28 -17.46
C PRO A 44 -41.85 -0.29 -17.48
N LEU A 45 -42.83 0.56 -17.15
CA LEU A 45 -44.27 0.29 -17.33
C LEU A 45 -44.71 0.69 -18.77
N PRO A 46 -45.74 0.03 -19.33
CA PRO A 46 -46.16 0.25 -20.72
C PRO A 46 -47.02 1.51 -20.92
N GLU A 47 -46.99 2.06 -22.14
CA GLU A 47 -47.81 3.20 -22.57
C GLU A 47 -49.29 2.85 -22.81
N GLN A 48 -50.16 3.86 -22.68
CA GLN A 48 -51.39 3.98 -23.47
C GLN A 48 -51.54 5.42 -23.97
N ALA A 49 -52.09 5.59 -25.18
CA ALA A 49 -52.07 6.84 -25.93
C ALA A 49 -53.44 7.56 -26.01
N GLY A 50 -53.40 8.88 -26.22
CA GLY A 50 -54.54 9.75 -26.51
C GLY A 50 -54.10 11.00 -27.29
N PRO A 51 -54.74 11.39 -28.42
CA PRO A 51 -54.13 12.36 -29.36
C PRO A 51 -54.86 13.72 -29.52
N LEU A 52 -54.14 14.71 -30.07
CA LEU A 52 -54.57 16.04 -30.59
C LEU A 52 -55.02 17.10 -29.56
N PRO A 53 -55.10 18.43 -29.90
CA PRO A 53 -54.56 19.17 -31.07
C PRO A 53 -53.63 20.38 -30.68
N PRO A 54 -52.99 21.08 -31.65
CA PRO A 54 -52.14 22.27 -31.39
C PRO A 54 -52.92 23.60 -31.37
N PRO A 55 -52.33 24.67 -30.77
CA PRO A 55 -52.08 25.89 -31.57
C PRO A 55 -50.76 26.65 -31.26
N THR A 56 -50.50 27.69 -32.05
CA THR A 56 -49.33 28.60 -32.09
C THR A 56 -49.16 29.56 -30.89
N PRO A 57 -47.99 30.20 -30.69
CA PRO A 57 -47.61 30.85 -29.44
C PRO A 57 -48.15 32.28 -29.25
N ALA A 58 -48.23 32.69 -27.98
CA ALA A 58 -48.34 34.07 -27.53
C ALA A 58 -47.30 34.35 -26.43
N ALA A 59 -46.62 35.50 -26.48
CA ALA A 59 -45.62 35.89 -25.50
C ALA A 59 -46.25 36.61 -24.30
N ALA A 60 -45.98 36.13 -23.08
CA ALA A 60 -46.30 36.82 -21.83
C ALA A 60 -45.25 36.51 -20.76
N THR A 61 -44.74 37.54 -20.10
CA THR A 61 -43.65 37.44 -19.11
C THR A 61 -44.17 37.02 -17.73
N PRO A 62 -43.60 35.99 -17.08
CA PRO A 62 -43.82 35.73 -15.65
C PRO A 62 -42.74 36.40 -14.78
N ALA A 63 -43.10 36.71 -13.54
CA ALA A 63 -42.23 37.34 -12.55
C ALA A 63 -41.06 36.43 -12.09
N ALA A 64 -40.05 37.04 -11.46
CA ALA A 64 -38.90 36.34 -10.89
C ALA A 64 -39.32 35.43 -9.71
N ALA A 65 -39.43 34.12 -9.97
CA ALA A 65 -39.52 33.10 -8.93
C ALA A 65 -38.11 32.60 -8.58
N SER A 66 -37.73 32.65 -7.30
CA SER A 66 -36.39 32.27 -6.82
C SER A 66 -36.23 30.74 -6.71
N ALA A 67 -36.27 30.05 -7.84
CA ALA A 67 -36.02 28.61 -7.92
C ALA A 67 -34.53 28.30 -7.77
N LYS A 68 -34.04 28.21 -6.53
CA LYS A 68 -32.87 27.38 -6.23
C LYS A 68 -33.29 25.91 -6.37
N ALA A 69 -33.28 25.41 -7.60
CA ALA A 69 -33.15 23.97 -7.81
C ALA A 69 -31.74 23.57 -7.39
N ASP A 70 -31.61 22.62 -6.47
CA ASP A 70 -30.32 22.05 -6.10
C ASP A 70 -29.76 21.24 -7.28
N ALA A 71 -29.01 21.92 -8.13
CA ALA A 71 -28.32 21.31 -9.24
C ALA A 71 -27.37 20.23 -8.69
N LYS A 72 -27.60 18.97 -9.09
CA LYS A 72 -26.72 17.85 -8.71
C LYS A 72 -25.27 18.23 -9.02
N PRO A 73 -24.32 18.01 -8.11
CA PRO A 73 -22.92 18.35 -8.35
C PRO A 73 -22.43 17.64 -9.62
N ALA A 74 -21.69 18.37 -10.45
CA ALA A 74 -21.19 17.83 -11.71
C ALA A 74 -20.35 16.57 -11.46
N LYS A 75 -20.63 15.49 -12.23
CA LYS A 75 -19.81 14.26 -12.20
C LYS A 75 -18.38 14.62 -12.55
N TRP A 76 -17.42 13.96 -11.91
CA TRP A 76 -16.01 14.02 -12.31
C TRP A 76 -15.82 13.53 -13.75
N ASP A 77 -14.96 14.22 -14.50
CA ASP A 77 -14.51 13.82 -15.84
C ASP A 77 -13.00 13.56 -15.78
N VAL A 78 -12.60 12.34 -16.15
CA VAL A 78 -11.20 11.90 -16.18
C VAL A 78 -10.35 12.72 -17.18
N ASN A 79 -10.99 13.34 -18.18
CA ASN A 79 -10.34 14.20 -19.17
C ASN A 79 -10.30 15.68 -18.78
N ALA A 80 -11.08 16.09 -17.77
CA ALA A 80 -11.12 17.46 -17.26
C ALA A 80 -11.18 17.47 -15.72
N PRO A 81 -10.18 16.89 -15.03
CA PRO A 81 -10.19 16.75 -13.57
C PRO A 81 -10.20 18.12 -12.88
N ARG A 82 -11.29 18.43 -12.18
CA ARG A 82 -11.49 19.75 -11.55
C ARG A 82 -10.42 20.03 -10.49
N GLY A 83 -9.86 21.24 -10.52
CA GLY A 83 -8.84 21.69 -9.57
C GLY A 83 -7.41 21.27 -9.90
N LEU A 84 -7.19 20.31 -10.81
CA LEU A 84 -5.86 19.98 -11.32
C LEU A 84 -5.46 20.90 -12.48
N ARG A 85 -4.16 21.21 -12.58
CA ARG A 85 -3.60 21.98 -13.69
C ARG A 85 -3.02 21.02 -14.73
N THR A 86 -3.71 20.87 -15.86
CA THR A 86 -3.21 20.13 -17.02
C THR A 86 -2.33 20.97 -17.95
N ARG A 87 -1.48 20.30 -18.72
CA ARG A 87 -0.80 20.79 -19.92
C ARG A 87 -0.53 19.65 -20.89
N GLU A 88 -0.09 19.98 -22.10
CA GLU A 88 0.38 19.00 -23.08
C GLU A 88 1.91 18.84 -23.06
N VAL A 89 2.38 17.63 -23.32
CA VAL A 89 3.78 17.26 -23.59
C VAL A 89 3.89 16.65 -24.98
N ARG A 90 5.00 16.88 -25.69
CA ARG A 90 5.19 16.39 -27.07
C ARG A 90 5.74 14.97 -27.08
N ILE A 91 5.17 14.11 -27.92
CA ILE A 91 5.69 12.79 -28.25
C ILE A 91 6.12 12.81 -29.72
N ASP A 92 7.38 12.52 -30.01
CA ASP A 92 7.92 12.42 -31.37
C ASP A 92 8.85 11.22 -31.45
N VAL A 93 8.30 10.06 -31.82
CA VAL A 93 8.92 8.73 -31.64
C VAL A 93 8.58 7.78 -32.79
N ASP A 94 9.50 6.85 -33.08
CA ASP A 94 9.33 5.70 -33.96
C ASP A 94 9.39 4.36 -33.18
N GLU A 95 9.33 4.42 -31.84
CA GLU A 95 9.26 3.28 -30.91
C GLU A 95 8.29 3.58 -29.77
N GLY A 96 7.78 2.53 -29.13
CA GLY A 96 6.92 2.64 -27.95
C GLY A 96 6.92 1.40 -27.07
N SER A 97 6.61 1.57 -25.78
CA SER A 97 6.51 0.50 -24.79
C SER A 97 5.14 -0.19 -24.81
N TRP A 98 5.13 -1.53 -24.73
CA TRP A 98 3.95 -2.37 -24.46
C TRP A 98 2.77 -2.19 -25.43
N MET A 99 3.05 -1.85 -26.69
CA MET A 99 2.03 -1.52 -27.68
C MET A 99 1.21 -2.76 -28.08
N ASN A 100 -0.10 -2.73 -27.83
CA ASN A 100 -1.02 -3.77 -28.32
C ASN A 100 -1.33 -3.51 -29.79
N VAL A 101 -1.35 -4.56 -30.63
CA VAL A 101 -1.69 -4.42 -32.06
C VAL A 101 -2.76 -5.40 -32.53
N ASP A 102 -3.62 -4.95 -33.44
CA ASP A 102 -4.57 -5.78 -34.19
C ASP A 102 -4.57 -5.44 -35.69
N VAL A 103 -5.02 -6.37 -36.53
CA VAL A 103 -5.04 -6.28 -37.99
C VAL A 103 -6.47 -6.36 -38.51
N SER A 104 -6.88 -5.40 -39.34
CA SER A 104 -8.22 -5.31 -39.92
C SER A 104 -8.61 -6.58 -40.71
N PRO A 105 -9.92 -6.90 -40.83
CA PRO A 105 -10.37 -8.12 -41.51
C PRO A 105 -9.95 -8.26 -42.98
N ASP A 106 -9.72 -7.14 -43.68
CA ASP A 106 -9.17 -7.11 -45.04
C ASP A 106 -7.64 -7.28 -45.11
N GLY A 107 -6.95 -7.27 -43.96
CA GLY A 107 -5.50 -7.37 -43.85
C GLY A 107 -4.72 -6.11 -44.26
N LEU A 108 -5.38 -4.96 -44.49
CA LEU A 108 -4.75 -3.75 -45.04
C LEU A 108 -4.33 -2.72 -43.99
N THR A 109 -4.93 -2.74 -42.80
CA THR A 109 -4.77 -1.72 -41.75
C THR A 109 -4.34 -2.38 -40.43
N VAL A 110 -3.45 -1.73 -39.69
CA VAL A 110 -3.17 -2.03 -38.29
C VAL A 110 -3.80 -0.98 -37.39
N ALA A 111 -4.30 -1.39 -36.22
CA ALA A 111 -4.63 -0.52 -35.12
C ALA A 111 -3.71 -0.86 -33.94
N PHE A 112 -3.17 0.16 -33.27
CA PHE A 112 -2.30 -0.03 -32.11
C PHE A 112 -2.43 1.08 -31.08
N ASP A 113 -2.04 0.81 -29.83
CA ASP A 113 -1.95 1.83 -28.78
C ASP A 113 -0.50 2.28 -28.49
N LEU A 114 -0.36 3.52 -28.03
CA LEU A 114 0.91 4.11 -27.56
C LEU A 114 0.60 5.16 -26.49
N LEU A 115 1.00 4.91 -25.24
CA LEU A 115 0.76 5.78 -24.07
C LEU A 115 -0.69 6.31 -23.94
N GLY A 116 -1.67 5.40 -23.98
CA GLY A 116 -3.09 5.71 -23.73
C GLY A 116 -3.85 6.38 -24.88
N ASP A 117 -3.23 6.52 -26.05
CA ASP A 117 -3.90 6.85 -27.31
C ASP A 117 -4.00 5.60 -28.20
N ILE A 118 -5.00 5.56 -29.10
CA ILE A 118 -5.11 4.56 -30.18
C ILE A 118 -4.89 5.23 -31.54
N TYR A 119 -4.10 4.56 -32.39
CA TYR A 119 -3.76 4.97 -33.75
C TYR A 119 -4.17 3.90 -34.78
N THR A 120 -4.43 4.33 -36.02
CA THR A 120 -4.60 3.44 -37.19
C THR A 120 -3.59 3.78 -38.29
N MET A 121 -3.11 2.78 -39.02
CA MET A 121 -2.05 2.94 -40.03
C MET A 121 -2.14 1.82 -41.09
N PRO A 122 -1.73 2.04 -42.36
CA PRO A 122 -1.56 0.93 -43.31
C PRO A 122 -0.60 -0.14 -42.78
N ILE A 123 -0.86 -1.42 -43.08
CA ILE A 123 -0.02 -2.56 -42.64
C ILE A 123 1.42 -2.52 -43.19
N ALA A 124 1.67 -1.70 -44.22
CA ALA A 124 3.00 -1.45 -44.77
C ALA A 124 3.81 -0.41 -43.97
N GLY A 125 3.20 0.24 -42.97
CA GLY A 125 3.79 1.35 -42.21
C GLY A 125 3.44 2.73 -42.77
N GLY A 126 3.94 3.77 -42.11
CA GLY A 126 3.73 5.18 -42.50
C GLY A 126 3.58 6.13 -41.31
N THR A 127 2.87 7.23 -41.52
CA THR A 127 2.40 8.11 -40.43
C THR A 127 1.04 7.59 -39.94
N PRO A 128 0.88 7.23 -38.66
CA PRO A 128 -0.40 6.80 -38.11
C PRO A 128 -1.39 7.96 -37.95
N THR A 129 -2.68 7.66 -38.06
CA THR A 129 -3.78 8.58 -37.71
C THR A 129 -4.20 8.33 -36.26
N ARG A 130 -4.16 9.36 -35.41
CA ARG A 130 -4.67 9.33 -34.03
C ARG A 130 -6.20 9.27 -34.05
N VAL A 131 -6.80 8.19 -33.53
CA VAL A 131 -8.26 7.96 -33.51
C VAL A 131 -8.85 7.92 -32.10
N ALA A 132 -8.01 7.76 -31.07
CA ALA A 132 -8.40 7.88 -29.66
C ALA A 132 -7.36 8.74 -28.92
N SER A 133 -7.82 9.50 -27.92
CA SER A 133 -7.08 10.62 -27.35
C SER A 133 -7.73 11.20 -26.09
N GLY A 134 -6.91 11.62 -25.14
CA GLY A 134 -7.34 12.42 -23.99
C GLY A 134 -6.28 12.50 -22.88
N LEU A 135 -6.77 12.64 -21.65
CA LEU A 135 -6.03 12.22 -20.45
C LEU A 135 -6.42 10.77 -20.09
N ALA A 136 -7.66 10.36 -20.40
CA ALA A 136 -8.12 8.98 -20.30
C ALA A 136 -7.21 8.02 -21.10
N PHE A 137 -6.90 6.86 -20.51
CA PHE A 137 -5.99 5.88 -21.09
C PHE A 137 -6.78 4.86 -21.93
N GLU A 138 -6.67 4.96 -23.25
CA GLU A 138 -7.39 4.13 -24.23
C GLU A 138 -6.41 3.07 -24.79
N HIS A 139 -6.71 1.77 -24.60
CA HIS A 139 -5.80 0.66 -24.94
C HIS A 139 -6.53 -0.61 -25.42
N GLN A 140 -5.77 -1.60 -25.90
CA GLN A 140 -6.22 -2.88 -26.47
C GLN A 140 -7.25 -2.74 -27.61
N PRO A 141 -6.92 -2.02 -28.70
CA PRO A 141 -7.79 -1.91 -29.86
C PRO A 141 -7.99 -3.28 -30.53
N ARG A 142 -9.24 -3.58 -30.92
CA ARG A 142 -9.63 -4.78 -31.66
C ARG A 142 -10.69 -4.47 -32.71
N PHE A 143 -10.44 -4.76 -33.97
CA PHE A 143 -11.39 -4.52 -35.06
C PHE A 143 -12.61 -5.45 -34.94
N SER A 144 -13.79 -4.93 -35.29
CA SER A 144 -14.98 -5.75 -35.51
C SER A 144 -14.83 -6.63 -36.77
N PRO A 145 -15.54 -7.77 -36.88
CA PRO A 145 -15.40 -8.68 -38.03
C PRO A 145 -15.76 -8.07 -39.39
N ASP A 146 -16.60 -7.02 -39.40
CA ASP A 146 -16.94 -6.23 -40.58
C ASP A 146 -15.94 -5.11 -40.91
N GLY A 147 -14.92 -4.90 -40.05
CA GLY A 147 -13.90 -3.87 -40.20
C GLY A 147 -14.39 -2.44 -39.98
N ARG A 148 -15.61 -2.23 -39.45
CA ARG A 148 -16.24 -0.89 -39.36
C ARG A 148 -16.08 -0.21 -38.01
N ARG A 149 -15.80 -0.97 -36.95
CA ARG A 149 -15.66 -0.50 -35.57
C ARG A 149 -14.38 -1.04 -34.93
N ILE A 150 -13.97 -0.39 -33.85
CA ILE A 150 -12.91 -0.84 -32.93
C ILE A 150 -13.53 -0.97 -31.55
N ALA A 151 -13.35 -2.12 -30.90
CA ALA A 151 -13.54 -2.27 -29.46
C ALA A 151 -12.21 -2.00 -28.74
N PHE A 152 -12.27 -1.40 -27.56
CA PHE A 152 -11.09 -1.02 -26.78
C PHE A 152 -11.43 -0.92 -25.30
N THR A 153 -10.42 -0.93 -24.44
CA THR A 153 -10.55 -0.62 -23.01
C THR A 153 -10.29 0.86 -22.76
N SER A 154 -11.07 1.48 -21.89
CA SER A 154 -10.82 2.85 -21.43
C SER A 154 -11.37 3.13 -20.04
N ASP A 155 -10.56 3.86 -19.26
CA ASP A 155 -10.88 4.46 -17.96
C ASP A 155 -11.77 5.72 -18.07
N ARG A 156 -12.14 6.17 -19.28
CA ARG A 156 -12.92 7.40 -19.56
C ARG A 156 -14.24 7.52 -18.76
N GLY A 157 -14.81 6.40 -18.32
CA GLY A 157 -16.02 6.36 -17.49
C GLY A 157 -15.79 6.50 -15.98
N GLY A 158 -14.54 6.27 -15.54
CA GLY A 158 -14.07 6.17 -14.16
C GLY A 158 -13.03 5.04 -14.03
N GLY A 159 -13.50 3.79 -14.00
CA GLY A 159 -12.66 2.59 -14.07
C GLY A 159 -12.66 1.93 -15.47
N ASP A 160 -11.66 1.07 -15.72
CA ASP A 160 -11.52 0.30 -16.96
C ASP A 160 -12.82 -0.41 -17.35
N ASN A 161 -13.35 -0.05 -18.52
CA ASN A 161 -14.52 -0.67 -19.12
C ASN A 161 -14.30 -0.88 -20.62
N ILE A 162 -15.15 -1.69 -21.26
CA ILE A 162 -15.14 -1.87 -22.71
C ILE A 162 -15.95 -0.78 -23.40
N TRP A 163 -15.34 -0.16 -24.40
CA TRP A 163 -15.90 0.84 -25.28
C TRP A 163 -15.84 0.36 -26.73
N VAL A 164 -16.68 0.95 -27.58
CA VAL A 164 -16.62 0.81 -29.04
C VAL A 164 -16.63 2.17 -29.71
N MET A 165 -15.99 2.27 -30.86
CA MET A 165 -16.00 3.46 -31.74
C MET A 165 -15.96 3.03 -33.21
N ASN A 166 -16.24 3.94 -34.13
CA ASN A 166 -15.96 3.75 -35.55
C ASN A 166 -14.44 3.77 -35.80
N VAL A 167 -13.96 3.20 -36.91
CA VAL A 167 -12.52 3.15 -37.24
C VAL A 167 -11.88 4.54 -37.40
N ASP A 168 -12.66 5.57 -37.72
CA ASP A 168 -12.22 6.98 -37.77
C ASP A 168 -12.13 7.65 -36.37
N GLY A 169 -12.43 6.92 -35.30
CA GLY A 169 -12.44 7.43 -33.93
C GLY A 169 -13.76 8.07 -33.48
N SER A 170 -14.74 8.24 -34.37
CA SER A 170 -16.04 8.83 -34.05
C SER A 170 -16.94 7.87 -33.26
N ASP A 171 -18.02 8.41 -32.67
CA ASP A 171 -19.09 7.64 -32.04
C ASP A 171 -18.63 6.70 -30.90
N LYS A 172 -17.70 7.19 -30.06
CA LYS A 172 -17.23 6.50 -28.84
C LYS A 172 -18.40 6.22 -27.88
N ARG A 173 -18.70 4.94 -27.65
CA ARG A 173 -19.80 4.46 -26.79
C ARG A 173 -19.30 3.44 -25.77
N GLN A 174 -19.72 3.62 -24.52
CA GLN A 174 -19.44 2.70 -23.43
C GLN A 174 -20.38 1.48 -23.50
N VAL A 175 -19.84 0.26 -23.58
CA VAL A 175 -20.61 -0.99 -23.63
C VAL A 175 -20.93 -1.48 -22.22
N THR A 176 -19.96 -1.41 -21.31
CA THR A 176 -20.04 -1.94 -19.94
C THR A 176 -19.86 -0.85 -18.89
N LYS A 177 -20.41 -1.05 -17.69
CA LYS A 177 -20.54 0.01 -16.68
C LYS A 177 -20.16 -0.45 -15.28
N GLU A 178 -19.08 -1.24 -15.16
CA GLU A 178 -18.55 -1.61 -13.84
C GLU A 178 -18.05 -0.36 -13.11
N ASP A 179 -18.36 -0.27 -11.81
CA ASP A 179 -18.14 0.89 -10.93
C ASP A 179 -17.26 0.56 -9.71
N PHE A 180 -16.54 -0.56 -9.77
CA PHE A 180 -15.56 -0.99 -8.77
C PHE A 180 -14.60 -2.05 -9.33
N ARG A 181 -15.16 -3.01 -10.09
CA ARG A 181 -14.39 -4.00 -10.86
C ARG A 181 -13.76 -3.36 -12.09
N LEU A 182 -12.65 -3.92 -12.56
CA LEU A 182 -12.01 -3.53 -13.82
C LEU A 182 -12.42 -4.52 -14.92
N LEU A 183 -12.70 -4.02 -16.13
CA LEU A 183 -13.09 -4.84 -17.28
C LEU A 183 -12.27 -4.47 -18.52
N ASN A 184 -11.45 -5.41 -18.99
CA ASN A 184 -10.49 -5.18 -20.07
C ASN A 184 -10.39 -6.36 -21.06
N GLN A 185 -9.44 -6.32 -21.99
CA GLN A 185 -9.16 -7.39 -22.97
C GLN A 185 -10.39 -7.79 -23.83
N PRO A 186 -10.96 -6.87 -24.62
CA PRO A 186 -12.08 -7.19 -25.50
C PRO A 186 -11.68 -8.19 -26.60
N THR A 187 -12.62 -9.04 -27.00
CA THR A 187 -12.58 -9.81 -28.25
C THR A 187 -13.99 -9.91 -28.84
N TRP A 188 -14.15 -9.61 -30.14
CA TRP A 188 -15.45 -9.73 -30.82
C TRP A 188 -15.81 -11.19 -31.07
N SER A 189 -17.10 -11.53 -31.03
CA SER A 189 -17.63 -12.73 -31.67
C SER A 189 -17.52 -12.58 -33.21
N PRO A 190 -17.32 -13.67 -33.98
CA PRO A 190 -17.18 -13.58 -35.45
C PRO A 190 -18.40 -12.98 -36.20
N ASP A 191 -19.57 -12.96 -35.57
CA ASP A 191 -20.79 -12.33 -36.09
C ASP A 191 -20.94 -10.84 -35.71
N GLY A 192 -20.02 -10.27 -34.93
CA GLY A 192 -20.01 -8.86 -34.53
C GLY A 192 -21.14 -8.42 -33.58
N ARG A 193 -21.91 -9.37 -33.00
CA ARG A 193 -23.01 -9.11 -32.06
C ARG A 193 -22.59 -9.11 -30.59
N PHE A 194 -21.49 -9.77 -30.25
CA PHE A 194 -21.01 -9.88 -28.87
C PHE A 194 -19.53 -9.51 -28.75
N ILE A 195 -19.14 -9.17 -27.52
CA ILE A 195 -17.75 -9.00 -27.10
C ILE A 195 -17.55 -9.83 -25.83
N ALA A 196 -16.57 -10.74 -25.83
CA ALA A 196 -16.07 -11.33 -24.60
C ALA A 196 -14.94 -10.46 -24.02
N ALA A 197 -14.82 -10.40 -22.70
CA ALA A 197 -13.86 -9.55 -21.98
C ALA A 197 -13.45 -10.21 -20.64
N LYS A 198 -12.30 -9.81 -20.10
CA LYS A 198 -11.86 -10.18 -18.75
C LYS A 198 -12.49 -9.25 -17.72
N LYS A 199 -13.22 -9.81 -16.76
CA LYS A 199 -13.75 -9.11 -15.57
C LYS A 199 -12.90 -9.43 -14.35
N HIS A 200 -12.28 -8.43 -13.74
CA HIS A 200 -11.34 -8.59 -12.64
C HIS A 200 -12.00 -8.35 -11.27
N PHE A 201 -11.74 -9.24 -10.32
CA PHE A 201 -12.33 -9.24 -8.98
C PHE A 201 -11.23 -9.10 -7.91
N THR A 202 -11.26 -7.99 -7.18
CA THR A 202 -10.47 -7.82 -5.94
C THR A 202 -10.91 -8.84 -4.88
N THR A 203 -9.99 -9.20 -3.98
CA THR A 203 -10.28 -10.02 -2.79
C THR A 203 -9.82 -9.24 -1.55
N GLY A 204 -9.15 -9.88 -0.57
CA GLY A 204 -8.42 -9.16 0.49
C GLY A 204 -7.23 -8.32 -0.01
N ARG A 205 -6.88 -8.41 -1.31
CA ARG A 205 -5.86 -7.59 -1.98
C ARG A 205 -6.46 -6.81 -3.16
N SER A 206 -5.94 -5.61 -3.44
CA SER A 206 -6.37 -4.72 -4.55
C SER A 206 -6.22 -5.34 -5.94
N LEU A 207 -5.32 -6.30 -6.08
CA LEU A 207 -5.09 -7.06 -7.30
C LEU A 207 -5.56 -8.50 -7.02
N GLY A 208 -6.15 -9.17 -8.00
CA GLY A 208 -6.91 -10.39 -7.79
C GLY A 208 -7.08 -11.23 -9.05
N THR A 209 -8.14 -12.03 -9.10
CA THR A 209 -8.39 -12.99 -10.18
C THR A 209 -9.34 -12.44 -11.24
N GLY A 210 -9.24 -12.96 -12.46
CA GLY A 210 -10.12 -12.62 -13.57
C GLY A 210 -11.17 -13.71 -13.86
N GLU A 211 -12.15 -13.34 -14.67
CA GLU A 211 -13.19 -14.21 -15.20
C GLU A 211 -13.51 -13.80 -16.65
N VAL A 212 -13.96 -14.75 -17.48
CA VAL A 212 -14.37 -14.44 -18.87
C VAL A 212 -15.88 -14.19 -18.91
N TRP A 213 -16.27 -12.99 -19.34
CA TRP A 213 -17.66 -12.53 -19.41
C TRP A 213 -18.03 -12.09 -20.83
N LEU A 214 -19.26 -12.37 -21.25
CA LEU A 214 -19.80 -12.09 -22.58
C LEU A 214 -20.84 -10.96 -22.53
N TYR A 215 -20.70 -9.97 -23.40
CA TYR A 215 -21.57 -8.79 -23.48
C TYR A 215 -22.13 -8.64 -24.90
N HIS A 216 -23.42 -8.29 -25.03
CA HIS A 216 -23.98 -7.88 -26.31
C HIS A 216 -23.51 -6.46 -26.65
N VAL A 217 -23.29 -6.15 -27.93
CA VAL A 217 -22.67 -4.88 -28.38
C VAL A 217 -23.53 -3.64 -28.17
N SER A 218 -24.79 -3.80 -27.75
CA SER A 218 -25.67 -2.73 -27.27
C SER A 218 -25.55 -2.45 -25.76
N GLY A 219 -24.67 -3.16 -25.05
CA GLY A 219 -24.57 -3.17 -23.60
C GLY A 219 -25.53 -4.14 -22.91
N GLY A 220 -25.37 -4.24 -21.59
CA GLY A 220 -26.09 -5.16 -20.69
C GLY A 220 -25.19 -5.55 -19.50
N GLY A 221 -25.73 -6.26 -18.50
CA GLY A 221 -24.94 -6.72 -17.34
C GLY A 221 -23.89 -7.81 -17.64
N GLY A 222 -23.99 -8.42 -18.83
CA GLY A 222 -23.13 -9.51 -19.28
C GLY A 222 -23.57 -10.89 -18.79
N VAL A 223 -22.90 -11.92 -19.32
CA VAL A 223 -23.09 -13.34 -18.96
C VAL A 223 -21.71 -13.91 -18.62
N GLN A 224 -21.55 -14.48 -17.42
CA GLN A 224 -20.33 -15.19 -17.03
C GLN A 224 -20.21 -16.48 -17.86
N LEU A 225 -19.04 -16.70 -18.47
CA LEU A 225 -18.71 -17.94 -19.20
C LEU A 225 -17.70 -18.78 -18.42
N VAL A 226 -16.57 -18.19 -18.06
CA VAL A 226 -15.53 -18.83 -17.23
C VAL A 226 -15.48 -18.13 -15.88
N LYS A 227 -15.80 -18.87 -14.83
CA LYS A 227 -15.76 -18.43 -13.43
C LYS A 227 -14.40 -18.71 -12.78
N ARG A 228 -14.05 -17.94 -11.75
CA ARG A 228 -12.95 -18.27 -10.84
C ARG A 228 -13.24 -19.56 -10.05
N ALA A 229 -12.21 -20.33 -9.69
CA ALA A 229 -12.39 -21.61 -9.01
C ALA A 229 -12.94 -21.48 -7.58
N SER A 230 -12.59 -20.41 -6.87
CA SER A 230 -13.22 -20.00 -5.60
C SER A 230 -13.09 -18.50 -5.39
N GLU A 231 -13.79 -17.95 -4.40
CA GLU A 231 -13.77 -16.51 -4.11
C GLU A 231 -12.47 -16.02 -3.47
N GLN A 232 -11.68 -16.95 -2.91
CA GLN A 232 -10.36 -16.69 -2.32
C GLN A 232 -9.24 -16.77 -3.36
N LEU A 233 -9.53 -17.16 -4.60
CA LEU A 233 -8.52 -17.31 -5.65
C LEU A 233 -7.98 -15.94 -6.07
N GLN A 234 -6.65 -15.81 -6.10
CA GLN A 234 -5.90 -14.64 -6.54
C GLN A 234 -4.96 -14.96 -7.73
N LYS A 235 -4.99 -16.19 -8.24
CA LYS A 235 -4.27 -16.59 -9.45
C LYS A 235 -4.92 -15.96 -10.70
N GLU A 236 -4.10 -15.59 -11.68
CA GLU A 236 -4.51 -14.88 -12.90
C GLU A 236 -5.29 -15.77 -13.87
N LEU A 237 -6.29 -15.19 -14.55
CA LEU A 237 -7.16 -15.83 -15.55
C LEU A 237 -7.69 -14.72 -16.48
N GLY A 238 -7.37 -14.79 -17.77
CA GLY A 238 -7.60 -13.69 -18.70
C GLY A 238 -7.18 -13.96 -20.13
N GLU A 239 -6.90 -12.88 -20.86
CA GLU A 239 -6.53 -12.86 -22.28
C GLU A 239 -7.53 -13.59 -23.21
N PRO A 240 -8.86 -13.39 -23.07
CA PRO A 240 -9.84 -14.10 -23.87
C PRO A 240 -9.75 -13.73 -25.36
N ILE A 241 -9.81 -14.74 -26.22
CA ILE A 241 -9.93 -14.57 -27.68
C ILE A 241 -10.89 -15.58 -28.29
N TYR A 242 -11.78 -15.10 -29.16
CA TYR A 242 -12.73 -15.97 -29.87
C TYR A 242 -12.01 -16.87 -30.90
N ALA A 243 -12.45 -18.12 -31.00
CA ALA A 243 -12.19 -18.96 -32.15
C ALA A 243 -12.93 -18.41 -33.40
N PRO A 244 -12.37 -18.53 -34.63
CA PRO A 244 -12.98 -17.96 -35.83
C PRO A 244 -14.35 -18.55 -36.21
N ASP A 245 -14.64 -19.77 -35.75
CA ASP A 245 -15.93 -20.44 -35.94
C ASP A 245 -17.02 -19.97 -34.96
N GLY A 246 -16.66 -19.16 -33.95
CA GLY A 246 -17.54 -18.63 -32.91
C GLY A 246 -17.90 -19.62 -31.80
N LYS A 247 -17.45 -20.88 -31.90
CA LYS A 247 -17.84 -21.96 -30.97
C LYS A 247 -17.01 -22.05 -29.71
N SER A 248 -15.93 -21.29 -29.62
CA SER A 248 -15.01 -21.39 -28.49
C SER A 248 -14.33 -20.07 -28.18
N ILE A 249 -13.87 -19.96 -26.93
CA ILE A 249 -12.99 -18.88 -26.48
C ILE A 249 -11.74 -19.53 -25.90
N TYR A 250 -10.57 -19.14 -26.41
CA TYR A 250 -9.29 -19.46 -25.80
C TYR A 250 -8.95 -18.40 -24.76
N TYR A 251 -8.34 -18.78 -23.64
CA TYR A 251 -7.94 -17.87 -22.57
C TYR A 251 -6.71 -18.43 -21.83
N THR A 252 -5.96 -17.54 -21.20
CA THR A 252 -4.80 -17.87 -20.38
C THR A 252 -5.22 -18.03 -18.92
N ARG A 253 -4.69 -19.05 -18.25
CA ARG A 253 -4.92 -19.34 -16.84
C ARG A 253 -3.61 -19.70 -16.14
N ASN A 254 -3.37 -19.11 -14.98
CA ASN A 254 -2.28 -19.53 -14.10
C ASN A 254 -2.64 -20.87 -13.44
N VAL A 255 -1.76 -21.87 -13.59
CA VAL A 255 -1.96 -23.26 -13.13
C VAL A 255 -1.13 -23.62 -11.90
N SER A 256 -0.39 -22.64 -11.34
CA SER A 256 0.40 -22.85 -10.12
C SER A 256 -0.49 -23.18 -8.91
N PRO A 257 -0.01 -24.02 -7.97
CA PRO A 257 -0.82 -24.49 -6.84
C PRO A 257 -1.12 -23.40 -5.82
N GLY A 258 -2.18 -23.62 -5.03
CA GLY A 258 -2.59 -22.74 -3.92
C GLY A 258 -3.51 -21.58 -4.36
N PRO A 259 -4.26 -20.97 -3.43
CA PRO A 259 -5.24 -19.93 -3.76
C PRO A 259 -4.64 -18.53 -3.90
N ILE A 260 -3.52 -18.24 -3.23
CA ILE A 260 -2.95 -16.88 -3.13
C ILE A 260 -2.02 -16.52 -4.30
N PHE A 261 -1.89 -15.23 -4.57
CA PHE A 261 -0.86 -14.72 -5.48
C PHE A 261 0.54 -14.79 -4.86
N GLU A 262 1.55 -15.04 -5.69
CA GLU A 262 2.96 -15.13 -5.32
C GLU A 262 3.79 -14.25 -6.26
N TYR A 263 4.64 -13.37 -5.74
CA TYR A 263 5.59 -12.61 -6.54
C TYR A 263 6.74 -13.51 -7.02
N ALA A 264 7.31 -13.22 -8.20
CA ALA A 264 8.49 -13.93 -8.72
C ALA A 264 8.31 -15.46 -8.80
N GLN A 265 7.13 -15.90 -9.27
CA GLN A 265 6.87 -17.33 -9.50
C GLN A 265 7.90 -17.93 -10.46
N ASN A 266 8.31 -19.18 -10.23
CA ASN A 266 9.41 -19.80 -11.00
C ASN A 266 9.03 -20.02 -12.48
N SER A 267 9.37 -19.05 -13.34
CA SER A 267 9.06 -19.04 -14.77
C SER A 267 9.79 -20.09 -15.59
N ARG A 268 10.67 -20.90 -14.98
CA ARG A 268 11.28 -22.09 -15.59
C ARG A 268 10.39 -23.35 -15.42
N THR A 269 9.27 -23.23 -14.69
CA THR A 269 8.26 -24.28 -14.51
C THR A 269 7.01 -24.02 -15.37
N ASP A 270 5.99 -24.87 -15.23
CA ASP A 270 4.71 -24.74 -15.93
C ASP A 270 3.78 -23.81 -15.12
N LEU A 271 3.82 -22.51 -15.42
CA LEU A 271 3.09 -21.49 -14.65
C LEU A 271 1.68 -21.19 -15.21
N PHE A 272 1.52 -21.28 -16.53
CA PHE A 272 0.33 -20.83 -17.24
C PHE A 272 -0.03 -21.80 -18.39
N ASP A 273 -1.32 -22.09 -18.51
CA ASP A 273 -1.91 -22.82 -19.63
C ASP A 273 -2.77 -21.90 -20.50
N ILE A 274 -2.91 -22.27 -21.78
CA ILE A 274 -3.99 -21.82 -22.65
C ILE A 274 -5.11 -22.86 -22.61
N GLU A 275 -6.22 -22.49 -21.99
CA GLU A 275 -7.46 -23.27 -21.96
C GLU A 275 -8.41 -22.82 -23.09
N ARG A 276 -9.26 -23.75 -23.53
CA ARG A 276 -10.36 -23.53 -24.48
C ARG A 276 -11.67 -23.81 -23.77
N TYR A 277 -12.53 -22.79 -23.67
CA TYR A 277 -13.93 -22.91 -23.30
C TYR A 277 -14.78 -23.15 -24.56
N ASP A 278 -15.57 -24.21 -24.57
CA ASP A 278 -16.53 -24.52 -25.64
C ASP A 278 -17.90 -23.89 -25.32
N VAL A 279 -18.43 -23.08 -26.24
CA VAL A 279 -19.60 -22.22 -26.00
C VAL A 279 -20.92 -22.99 -26.11
N ASP A 280 -20.95 -24.08 -26.89
CA ASP A 280 -22.16 -24.92 -27.06
C ASP A 280 -22.36 -25.86 -25.86
N THR A 281 -21.28 -26.26 -25.18
CA THR A 281 -21.29 -27.29 -24.12
C THR A 281 -20.89 -26.79 -22.72
N GLY A 282 -20.11 -25.71 -22.63
CA GLY A 282 -19.47 -25.26 -21.40
C GLY A 282 -18.22 -26.06 -20.99
N GLU A 283 -17.73 -26.98 -21.83
CA GLU A 283 -16.53 -27.78 -21.55
C GLU A 283 -15.25 -26.91 -21.56
N VAL A 284 -14.29 -27.21 -20.67
CA VAL A 284 -12.98 -26.56 -20.61
C VAL A 284 -11.88 -27.60 -20.85
N THR A 285 -10.97 -27.32 -21.77
CA THR A 285 -9.84 -28.20 -22.14
C THR A 285 -8.53 -27.42 -22.27
N THR A 286 -7.42 -27.95 -21.77
CA THR A 286 -6.07 -27.40 -22.03
C THR A 286 -5.68 -27.65 -23.48
N VAL A 287 -5.18 -26.61 -24.17
CA VAL A 287 -4.79 -26.66 -25.58
C VAL A 287 -3.30 -26.38 -25.79
N VAL A 288 -2.70 -25.53 -24.96
CA VAL A 288 -1.24 -25.31 -24.91
C VAL A 288 -0.81 -25.22 -23.45
N SER A 289 0.28 -25.90 -23.11
CA SER A 289 0.88 -25.94 -21.78
C SER A 289 2.40 -26.10 -21.90
N GLY A 290 3.12 -26.08 -20.78
CA GLY A 290 4.52 -26.49 -20.72
C GLY A 290 5.45 -25.44 -20.11
N ALA A 291 6.55 -25.94 -19.55
CA ALA A 291 7.59 -25.16 -18.88
C ALA A 291 7.99 -23.88 -19.65
N GLY A 292 8.02 -22.76 -18.94
CA GLY A 292 8.09 -21.41 -19.52
C GLY A 292 6.76 -20.67 -19.56
N GLY A 293 5.65 -21.40 -19.34
CA GLY A 293 4.26 -20.94 -19.29
C GLY A 293 3.72 -20.43 -20.64
N SER A 294 2.50 -20.84 -20.99
CA SER A 294 1.87 -20.55 -22.29
C SER A 294 0.80 -19.48 -22.13
N VAL A 295 1.01 -18.32 -22.76
CA VAL A 295 0.17 -17.12 -22.57
C VAL A 295 -0.14 -16.42 -23.90
N ARG A 296 -1.05 -15.44 -23.86
CA ARG A 296 -1.51 -14.62 -25.00
C ARG A 296 -1.97 -15.44 -26.23
N PRO A 297 -3.03 -16.26 -26.09
CA PRO A 297 -3.58 -17.04 -27.21
C PRO A 297 -3.98 -16.15 -28.39
N THR A 298 -3.64 -16.57 -29.60
CA THR A 298 -4.01 -15.89 -30.84
C THR A 298 -4.27 -16.91 -31.98
N PRO A 299 -5.49 -17.45 -32.16
CA PRO A 299 -5.81 -18.37 -33.25
C PRO A 299 -5.73 -17.70 -34.63
N SER A 300 -5.33 -18.46 -35.66
CA SER A 300 -5.39 -18.04 -37.07
C SER A 300 -6.84 -17.93 -37.55
N ARG A 301 -7.12 -17.08 -38.54
CA ARG A 301 -8.48 -16.82 -39.06
C ARG A 301 -9.07 -18.07 -39.73
N ASP A 302 -8.23 -18.92 -40.31
CA ASP A 302 -8.58 -20.25 -40.83
C ASP A 302 -8.78 -21.33 -39.75
N GLY A 303 -8.57 -21.01 -38.47
CA GLY A 303 -8.80 -21.89 -37.32
C GLY A 303 -7.84 -23.08 -37.18
N LYS A 304 -6.78 -23.18 -38.02
CA LYS A 304 -5.88 -24.36 -38.03
C LYS A 304 -4.67 -24.24 -37.11
N ARG A 305 -4.31 -23.04 -36.69
CA ARG A 305 -3.11 -22.73 -35.89
C ARG A 305 -3.46 -21.79 -34.75
N ILE A 306 -2.58 -21.75 -33.74
CA ILE A 306 -2.60 -20.75 -32.68
C ILE A 306 -1.18 -20.22 -32.44
N ALA A 307 -1.04 -18.90 -32.44
CA ALA A 307 0.16 -18.23 -31.96
C ALA A 307 0.02 -17.96 -30.46
N PHE A 308 1.14 -18.02 -29.74
CA PHE A 308 1.20 -17.81 -28.30
C PHE A 308 2.60 -17.37 -27.86
N VAL A 309 2.69 -16.80 -26.66
CA VAL A 309 3.97 -16.46 -26.01
C VAL A 309 4.31 -17.55 -24.99
N ARG A 310 5.57 -17.98 -24.95
CA ARG A 310 6.11 -18.86 -23.92
C ARG A 310 7.61 -18.64 -23.75
N ARG A 311 8.11 -18.66 -22.53
CA ARG A 311 9.57 -18.56 -22.30
C ARG A 311 10.29 -19.86 -22.64
N GLU A 312 11.55 -19.74 -23.02
CA GLU A 312 12.49 -20.86 -23.05
C GLU A 312 13.67 -20.47 -22.16
N ASN A 313 13.83 -21.17 -21.02
CA ASN A 313 14.59 -20.65 -19.87
C ASN A 313 14.02 -19.26 -19.47
N ASN A 314 14.86 -18.23 -19.33
CA ASN A 314 14.41 -16.86 -19.04
C ASN A 314 14.32 -15.96 -20.29
N VAL A 315 14.01 -16.52 -21.47
CA VAL A 315 13.86 -15.75 -22.71
C VAL A 315 12.44 -15.91 -23.25
N THR A 316 11.68 -14.81 -23.26
CA THR A 316 10.34 -14.73 -23.87
C THR A 316 10.43 -14.90 -25.39
N LYS A 317 9.58 -15.79 -25.95
CA LYS A 317 9.55 -16.12 -27.39
C LYS A 317 8.13 -16.20 -27.93
N LEU A 318 8.00 -15.96 -29.22
CA LEU A 318 6.76 -16.14 -29.98
C LEU A 318 6.75 -17.54 -30.60
N TRP A 319 5.67 -18.29 -30.37
CA TRP A 319 5.46 -19.65 -30.85
C TRP A 319 4.22 -19.74 -31.73
N VAL A 320 4.19 -20.76 -32.60
CA VAL A 320 2.99 -21.20 -33.33
C VAL A 320 2.80 -22.70 -33.11
N LYS A 321 1.58 -23.11 -32.77
CA LYS A 321 1.10 -24.50 -32.76
C LYS A 321 0.22 -24.75 -33.97
N ASP A 322 0.39 -25.90 -34.62
CA ASP A 322 -0.54 -26.43 -35.62
C ASP A 322 -1.48 -27.46 -34.95
N PHE A 323 -2.80 -27.28 -35.09
CA PHE A 323 -3.78 -28.13 -34.39
C PHE A 323 -3.94 -29.53 -35.00
N ALA A 324 -3.64 -29.71 -36.29
CA ALA A 324 -3.80 -30.99 -36.97
C ALA A 324 -2.64 -31.96 -36.67
N THR A 325 -1.45 -31.42 -36.42
CA THR A 325 -0.22 -32.19 -36.16
C THR A 325 0.26 -32.11 -34.71
N GLY A 326 -0.23 -31.13 -33.93
CA GLY A 326 0.23 -30.83 -32.58
C GLY A 326 1.61 -30.16 -32.50
N VAL A 327 2.26 -29.90 -33.64
CA VAL A 327 3.64 -29.38 -33.68
C VAL A 327 3.68 -27.92 -33.23
N GLU A 328 4.50 -27.66 -32.21
CA GLU A 328 4.81 -26.33 -31.70
C GLU A 328 6.20 -25.88 -32.17
N ARG A 329 6.33 -24.62 -32.60
CA ARG A 329 7.57 -24.08 -33.17
C ARG A 329 7.74 -22.61 -32.85
N VAL A 330 8.94 -22.22 -32.41
CA VAL A 330 9.35 -20.81 -32.29
C VAL A 330 9.31 -20.15 -33.67
N VAL A 331 8.67 -18.99 -33.79
CA VAL A 331 8.68 -18.15 -35.00
C VAL A 331 9.44 -16.84 -34.82
N TYR A 332 9.61 -16.36 -33.58
CA TYR A 332 10.41 -15.18 -33.28
C TYR A 332 10.95 -15.22 -31.85
N GLY A 333 12.14 -14.66 -31.64
CA GLY A 333 12.75 -14.50 -30.32
C GLY A 333 14.16 -13.92 -30.41
N PRO A 334 14.62 -13.16 -29.39
CA PRO A 334 13.90 -12.78 -28.18
C PRO A 334 12.78 -11.76 -28.44
N LEU A 335 11.70 -11.87 -27.65
CA LEU A 335 10.78 -10.76 -27.38
C LEU A 335 11.31 -9.95 -26.16
N ASP A 336 10.70 -8.81 -25.87
CA ASP A 336 10.82 -8.18 -24.55
C ASP A 336 10.24 -9.11 -23.46
N ARG A 337 10.75 -9.04 -22.21
CA ARG A 337 10.29 -9.92 -21.11
C ARG A 337 8.78 -9.77 -20.85
N ASP A 338 8.06 -10.89 -20.88
CA ASP A 338 6.67 -10.99 -20.46
C ASP A 338 6.50 -10.81 -18.94
N VAL A 339 5.27 -10.51 -18.50
CA VAL A 339 4.97 -10.24 -17.08
C VAL A 339 4.37 -11.44 -16.32
N GLN A 340 4.76 -12.68 -16.67
CA GLN A 340 4.31 -13.90 -15.96
C GLN A 340 4.68 -13.94 -14.45
N GLU A 341 5.63 -13.11 -14.02
CA GLU A 341 6.15 -13.07 -12.65
C GLU A 341 5.57 -11.92 -11.80
N THR A 342 4.55 -11.23 -12.33
CA THR A 342 3.86 -10.10 -11.69
C THR A 342 2.35 -10.27 -11.75
N TRP A 343 1.61 -9.26 -11.26
CA TRP A 343 0.20 -9.13 -11.58
C TRP A 343 0.03 -8.77 -13.06
N ALA A 344 -0.83 -9.51 -13.77
CA ALA A 344 -1.07 -9.33 -15.21
C ALA A 344 -2.53 -8.91 -15.47
N VAL A 345 -3.02 -7.90 -14.73
CA VAL A 345 -4.43 -7.46 -14.76
C VAL A 345 -4.88 -7.07 -16.17
N THR A 346 -4.01 -6.42 -16.97
CA THR A 346 -4.25 -6.11 -18.39
C THR A 346 -3.71 -7.18 -19.35
N GLY A 347 -3.04 -8.22 -18.89
CA GLY A 347 -2.49 -9.32 -19.69
C GLY A 347 -0.98 -9.47 -19.54
N VAL A 348 -0.47 -10.59 -20.05
CA VAL A 348 0.88 -11.10 -19.78
C VAL A 348 1.89 -10.70 -20.86
N TYR A 349 1.39 -10.46 -22.07
CA TYR A 349 2.09 -9.80 -23.18
C TYR A 349 1.08 -8.96 -23.99
N PRO A 350 1.48 -7.92 -24.75
CA PRO A 350 0.56 -7.15 -25.59
C PRO A 350 -0.16 -7.98 -26.66
N ASN A 351 -1.30 -7.45 -27.16
CA ASN A 351 -2.04 -8.08 -28.28
C ASN A 351 -1.15 -8.25 -29.53
N MET A 352 -1.41 -9.32 -30.28
CA MET A 352 -0.86 -9.61 -31.60
C MET A 352 -1.97 -10.14 -32.52
N ALA A 353 -1.75 -10.15 -33.83
CA ALA A 353 -2.76 -10.58 -34.80
C ALA A 353 -2.18 -11.29 -36.03
N TRP A 354 -2.97 -12.17 -36.64
CA TRP A 354 -2.65 -12.79 -37.93
C TRP A 354 -2.94 -11.85 -39.10
N THR A 355 -2.08 -11.90 -40.12
CA THR A 355 -2.33 -11.24 -41.41
C THR A 355 -3.61 -11.80 -42.06
N GLY A 356 -4.28 -11.02 -42.91
CA GLY A 356 -5.55 -11.42 -43.54
C GLY A 356 -5.49 -12.69 -44.40
N ASP A 357 -4.30 -13.21 -44.69
CA ASP A 357 -4.04 -14.45 -45.43
C ASP A 357 -3.50 -15.61 -44.56
N ASP A 358 -3.45 -15.44 -43.23
CA ASP A 358 -2.89 -16.35 -42.22
C ASP A 358 -1.46 -16.87 -42.51
N LYS A 359 -0.68 -16.17 -43.34
CA LYS A 359 0.71 -16.54 -43.64
C LYS A 359 1.73 -15.92 -42.68
N GLY A 360 1.33 -14.96 -41.86
CA GLY A 360 2.20 -14.32 -40.89
C GLY A 360 1.48 -13.68 -39.72
N LEU A 361 2.27 -13.18 -38.78
CA LEU A 361 1.86 -12.51 -37.55
C LEU A 361 2.36 -11.07 -37.55
N VAL A 362 1.58 -10.19 -36.94
CA VAL A 362 1.93 -8.80 -36.60
C VAL A 362 1.90 -8.66 -35.08
N PHE A 363 2.98 -8.15 -34.50
CA PHE A 363 3.22 -8.14 -33.05
C PHE A 363 4.17 -7.00 -32.65
N TRP A 364 4.23 -6.68 -31.35
CA TRP A 364 5.22 -5.77 -30.77
C TRP A 364 6.45 -6.50 -30.25
N ALA A 365 7.64 -5.96 -30.54
CA ALA A 365 8.93 -6.37 -29.97
C ALA A 365 9.99 -5.29 -30.21
N GLY A 366 10.99 -5.17 -29.33
CA GLY A 366 12.13 -4.25 -29.49
C GLY A 366 11.71 -2.78 -29.57
N GLY A 367 10.56 -2.42 -28.98
CA GLY A 367 9.94 -1.10 -29.11
C GLY A 367 9.24 -0.83 -30.46
N LYS A 368 9.32 -1.76 -31.43
CA LYS A 368 8.80 -1.59 -32.79
C LYS A 368 7.59 -2.51 -33.05
N LEU A 369 6.87 -2.24 -34.13
CA LEU A 369 5.90 -3.19 -34.69
C LEU A 369 6.63 -4.09 -35.70
N HIS A 370 6.41 -5.40 -35.61
CA HIS A 370 7.05 -6.41 -36.45
C HIS A 370 6.02 -7.21 -37.24
N ARG A 371 6.42 -7.68 -38.42
CA ARG A 371 5.80 -8.80 -39.15
C ARG A 371 6.77 -9.98 -39.18
N VAL A 372 6.26 -11.21 -39.09
CA VAL A 372 7.03 -12.44 -39.36
C VAL A 372 6.14 -13.46 -40.10
N ALA A 373 6.71 -14.33 -40.92
CA ALA A 373 5.97 -15.43 -41.52
C ALA A 373 5.71 -16.55 -40.49
N ALA A 374 4.66 -17.34 -40.72
CA ALA A 374 4.20 -18.38 -39.80
C ALA A 374 5.15 -19.60 -39.70
N ASP A 375 6.14 -19.69 -40.58
CA ASP A 375 7.27 -20.63 -40.52
C ASP A 375 8.46 -20.10 -39.68
N GLY A 376 8.46 -18.80 -39.35
CA GLY A 376 9.56 -18.09 -38.67
C GLY A 376 10.48 -17.31 -39.62
N SER A 377 10.23 -17.33 -40.93
CA SER A 377 11.04 -16.63 -41.92
C SER A 377 10.64 -15.16 -42.11
N GLY A 378 11.49 -14.40 -42.80
CA GLY A 378 11.13 -13.10 -43.37
C GLY A 378 10.71 -12.02 -42.36
N SER A 379 11.24 -12.02 -41.13
CA SER A 379 10.89 -10.99 -40.15
C SER A 379 11.33 -9.60 -40.60
N SER A 380 10.45 -8.62 -40.44
CA SER A 380 10.66 -7.22 -40.82
C SER A 380 9.92 -6.26 -39.89
N VAL A 381 10.44 -5.06 -39.69
CA VAL A 381 9.75 -3.98 -38.98
C VAL A 381 8.68 -3.35 -39.88
N ILE A 382 7.50 -3.08 -39.31
CA ILE A 382 6.48 -2.19 -39.87
C ILE A 382 6.79 -0.78 -39.35
N PRO A 383 7.31 0.15 -40.19
CA PRO A 383 7.75 1.46 -39.72
C PRO A 383 6.57 2.35 -39.36
N PHE A 384 6.66 3.05 -38.23
CA PHE A 384 5.71 4.09 -37.84
C PHE A 384 6.46 5.33 -37.32
N ARG A 385 5.78 6.47 -37.25
CA ARG A 385 6.22 7.62 -36.44
C ARG A 385 5.02 8.38 -35.90
N VAL A 386 4.91 8.47 -34.58
CA VAL A 386 3.92 9.30 -33.86
C VAL A 386 4.56 10.66 -33.59
N ALA A 387 3.82 11.75 -33.80
CA ALA A 387 4.32 13.13 -33.73
C ALA A 387 3.25 14.05 -33.14
N ASP A 388 2.82 13.70 -31.92
CA ASP A 388 1.58 14.12 -31.27
C ASP A 388 1.85 14.67 -29.85
N THR A 389 0.80 14.76 -29.04
CA THR A 389 0.89 15.19 -27.63
C THR A 389 0.18 14.24 -26.67
N ARG A 390 0.56 14.30 -25.39
CA ARG A 390 -0.17 13.69 -24.27
C ARG A 390 -0.51 14.75 -23.24
N VAL A 391 -1.66 14.60 -22.57
CA VAL A 391 -2.04 15.46 -21.45
C VAL A 391 -1.36 14.94 -20.17
N VAL A 392 -0.81 15.84 -19.38
CA VAL A 392 -0.27 15.57 -18.04
C VAL A 392 -0.73 16.64 -17.05
N VAL A 393 -0.83 16.28 -15.78
CA VAL A 393 -1.05 17.18 -14.66
C VAL A 393 0.30 17.56 -14.03
N GLU A 394 0.45 18.82 -13.62
CA GLU A 394 1.64 19.24 -12.85
C GLU A 394 1.59 18.66 -11.42
N PRO A 395 2.64 17.94 -10.96
CA PRO A 395 2.72 17.48 -9.57
C PRO A 395 3.06 18.63 -8.61
N LEU A 396 2.85 18.39 -7.32
CA LEU A 396 3.19 19.33 -6.25
C LEU A 396 4.31 18.75 -5.35
N HIS A 397 5.38 19.52 -5.17
CA HIS A 397 6.48 19.23 -4.25
C HIS A 397 6.58 20.32 -3.17
N PRO A 398 5.95 20.16 -2.00
CA PRO A 398 6.00 21.13 -0.91
C PRO A 398 7.39 21.19 -0.26
N GLN A 399 7.94 22.37 -0.02
CA GLN A 399 9.16 22.51 0.79
C GLN A 399 8.87 22.23 2.27
N ILE A 400 9.30 21.07 2.77
CA ILE A 400 9.11 20.65 4.16
C ILE A 400 10.19 21.26 5.07
N ALA A 401 9.87 21.50 6.34
CA ALA A 401 10.82 21.92 7.37
C ALA A 401 11.24 20.70 8.20
N VAL A 402 12.50 20.27 8.08
CA VAL A 402 12.95 18.96 8.62
C VAL A 402 13.27 19.04 10.13
N ALA A 403 13.88 20.15 10.56
CA ALA A 403 14.30 20.36 11.95
C ALA A 403 14.00 21.79 12.48
N PRO A 404 12.72 22.15 12.64
CA PRO A 404 12.33 23.40 13.30
C PRO A 404 12.75 23.40 14.78
N ASP A 405 12.93 24.59 15.37
CA ASP A 405 13.36 24.73 16.77
C ASP A 405 12.26 24.33 17.77
N ARG A 406 10.99 24.44 17.36
CA ARG A 406 9.81 23.99 18.10
C ARG A 406 8.83 23.30 17.15
N PHE A 407 8.02 22.41 17.69
CA PHE A 407 6.94 21.74 16.95
C PHE A 407 5.68 21.63 17.82
N GLN A 408 4.56 21.35 17.16
CA GLN A 408 3.27 21.11 17.80
C GLN A 408 2.98 19.61 17.74
N THR A 409 2.54 19.00 18.84
CA THR A 409 2.16 17.57 18.85
C THR A 409 0.88 17.36 18.02
N LYS A 410 0.88 16.34 17.17
CA LYS A 410 -0.15 16.04 16.18
C LYS A 410 -0.96 14.79 16.50
N MET A 411 -0.34 13.81 17.14
CA MET A 411 -1.04 12.59 17.58
C MET A 411 -1.03 12.39 19.11
N PRO A 412 -1.69 13.27 19.91
CA PRO A 412 -2.15 12.92 21.25
C PRO A 412 -3.09 11.71 21.23
N ARG A 413 -3.00 10.82 22.24
CA ARG A 413 -3.65 9.49 22.20
C ARG A 413 -4.57 9.21 23.38
N TRP A 414 -5.49 8.28 23.15
CA TRP A 414 -6.48 7.77 24.12
C TRP A 414 -7.28 8.88 24.83
N ALA A 415 -7.56 9.97 24.11
CA ALA A 415 -8.16 11.15 24.69
C ALA A 415 -9.61 10.86 25.12
N SER A 416 -9.94 11.12 26.39
CA SER A 416 -11.25 10.79 26.96
C SER A 416 -11.77 11.83 27.94
N ALA A 417 -13.07 12.11 27.88
CA ALA A 417 -13.74 13.04 28.80
C ALA A 417 -13.90 12.42 30.20
N SER A 418 -13.82 13.25 31.23
CA SER A 418 -14.22 12.89 32.60
C SER A 418 -15.72 12.58 32.65
N PRO A 419 -16.20 11.78 33.61
CA PRO A 419 -17.62 11.44 33.76
C PRO A 419 -18.61 12.62 33.84
N ASP A 420 -18.13 13.83 34.15
CA ASP A 420 -18.90 15.08 34.19
C ASP A 420 -18.71 15.98 32.95
N GLY A 421 -17.97 15.53 31.93
CA GLY A 421 -17.69 16.24 30.68
C GLY A 421 -16.70 17.42 30.80
N ARG A 422 -16.16 17.73 31.98
CA ARG A 422 -15.41 18.98 32.22
C ARG A 422 -13.92 18.92 31.94
N THR A 423 -13.32 17.74 31.94
CA THR A 423 -11.86 17.55 31.81
C THR A 423 -11.58 16.48 30.76
N ILE A 424 -10.66 16.76 29.83
CA ILE A 424 -10.13 15.79 28.88
C ILE A 424 -8.82 15.23 29.42
N LEU A 425 -8.73 13.91 29.50
CA LEU A 425 -7.56 13.11 29.84
C LEU A 425 -6.94 12.58 28.56
N PHE A 426 -5.62 12.69 28.37
CA PHE A 426 -4.94 12.19 27.16
C PHE A 426 -3.46 11.88 27.41
N GLU A 427 -2.84 11.17 26.48
CA GLU A 427 -1.40 10.93 26.44
C GLU A 427 -0.74 11.77 25.34
N THR A 428 0.44 12.34 25.61
CA THR A 428 1.38 12.77 24.56
C THR A 428 2.81 12.75 25.11
N LEU A 429 3.77 12.40 24.24
CA LEU A 429 5.19 12.19 24.58
C LEU A 429 5.41 11.19 25.74
N GLY A 430 4.63 10.12 25.78
CA GLY A 430 4.74 9.03 26.75
C GLY A 430 4.32 9.41 28.17
N LYS A 431 3.56 10.50 28.35
CA LYS A 431 3.09 10.99 29.65
C LYS A 431 1.61 11.41 29.61
N ILE A 432 0.93 11.27 30.75
CA ILE A 432 -0.51 11.55 30.87
C ILE A 432 -0.77 12.99 31.33
N TRP A 433 -1.67 13.66 30.60
CA TRP A 433 -2.08 15.05 30.78
C TRP A 433 -3.59 15.16 30.98
N VAL A 434 -4.01 16.22 31.66
CA VAL A 434 -5.41 16.63 31.79
C VAL A 434 -5.58 18.10 31.40
N LYS A 435 -6.66 18.42 30.69
CA LYS A 435 -6.97 19.77 30.16
C LYS A 435 -8.47 20.07 30.32
N PRO A 436 -8.92 21.30 30.61
CA PRO A 436 -10.34 21.61 30.67
C PRO A 436 -11.01 21.47 29.29
N ALA A 437 -12.23 20.93 29.25
CA ALA A 437 -13.01 20.77 28.02
C ALA A 437 -13.45 22.13 27.41
N ALA A 438 -13.43 23.21 28.20
CA ALA A 438 -13.60 24.58 27.71
C ALA A 438 -12.33 25.18 27.07
N GLY A 439 -11.24 24.41 26.96
CA GLY A 439 -9.93 24.88 26.53
C GLY A 439 -9.03 25.34 27.69
N GLY A 440 -7.82 25.78 27.36
CA GLY A 440 -6.78 26.18 28.32
C GLY A 440 -5.47 25.39 28.18
N ALA A 441 -4.57 25.55 29.15
CA ALA A 441 -3.30 24.83 29.20
C ALA A 441 -3.49 23.41 29.77
N PRO A 442 -2.78 22.38 29.25
CA PRO A 442 -2.75 21.05 29.83
C PRO A 442 -1.87 21.03 31.10
N ARG A 443 -2.21 20.14 32.02
CA ARG A 443 -1.48 19.86 33.26
C ARG A 443 -1.15 18.38 33.34
N ARG A 444 0.10 18.04 33.66
CA ARG A 444 0.52 16.65 33.88
C ARG A 444 -0.24 16.05 35.07
N LEU A 445 -0.73 14.82 34.91
CA LEU A 445 -1.47 14.11 35.95
C LEU A 445 -0.54 13.42 36.96
N THR A 446 0.52 12.79 36.46
CA THR A 446 1.48 12.02 37.26
C THR A 446 2.62 12.88 37.80
N ARG A 447 3.36 12.34 38.79
CA ARG A 447 4.63 12.89 39.29
C ARG A 447 5.85 11.99 39.04
N GLY A 448 5.69 10.90 38.27
CA GLY A 448 6.74 9.90 38.03
C GLY A 448 7.41 10.08 36.67
N ASP A 449 8.70 10.40 36.65
CA ASP A 449 9.44 10.62 35.40
C ASP A 449 9.87 9.31 34.71
N GLU A 450 10.04 8.22 35.45
CA GLU A 450 10.40 6.90 34.92
C GLU A 450 9.33 6.30 34.01
N GLY A 451 9.78 5.64 32.93
CA GLY A 451 8.92 4.90 32.00
C GLY A 451 7.94 5.73 31.18
N MET A 452 7.22 5.05 30.30
CA MET A 452 6.11 5.62 29.53
C MET A 452 4.78 5.32 30.23
N GLU A 453 3.79 6.19 30.04
CA GLU A 453 2.46 6.11 30.63
C GLU A 453 1.43 6.00 29.50
N ALA A 454 0.70 4.91 29.42
CA ALA A 454 -0.11 4.53 28.25
C ALA A 454 -1.53 4.05 28.62
N TYR A 455 -2.43 4.07 27.64
CA TYR A 455 -3.84 3.62 27.73
C TYR A 455 -4.63 4.17 28.95
N PRO A 456 -4.63 5.48 29.22
CA PRO A 456 -5.37 6.06 30.34
C PRO A 456 -6.89 5.85 30.23
N SER A 457 -7.56 5.63 31.38
CA SER A 457 -9.02 5.60 31.51
C SER A 457 -9.50 6.14 32.86
N TRP A 458 -10.64 6.82 32.87
CA TRP A 458 -11.33 7.24 34.08
C TRP A 458 -12.05 6.09 34.81
N SER A 459 -12.20 6.20 36.13
CA SER A 459 -13.26 5.51 36.88
C SER A 459 -14.61 6.20 36.65
N ARG A 460 -15.73 5.46 36.73
CA ARG A 460 -17.08 6.03 36.51
C ARG A 460 -17.46 7.16 37.48
N ASP A 461 -16.84 7.20 38.67
CA ASP A 461 -17.02 8.27 39.67
C ASP A 461 -16.09 9.49 39.48
N GLY A 462 -15.19 9.45 38.48
CA GLY A 462 -14.26 10.54 38.15
C GLY A 462 -13.15 10.77 39.18
N ARG A 463 -12.99 9.89 40.19
CA ARG A 463 -12.02 10.07 41.27
C ARG A 463 -10.65 9.44 41.00
N GLN A 464 -10.58 8.45 40.12
CA GLN A 464 -9.34 7.79 39.73
C GLN A 464 -9.17 7.73 38.21
N VAL A 465 -7.91 7.61 37.81
CA VAL A 465 -7.47 7.20 36.48
C VAL A 465 -6.68 5.90 36.62
N VAL A 466 -6.96 4.92 35.76
CA VAL A 466 -6.12 3.73 35.54
C VAL A 466 -5.31 3.92 34.27
N PHE A 467 -4.10 3.40 34.24
CA PHE A 467 -3.20 3.42 33.09
C PHE A 467 -2.16 2.30 33.19
N VAL A 468 -1.40 2.08 32.11
CA VAL A 468 -0.24 1.19 32.12
C VAL A 468 1.03 2.04 32.18
N GLN A 469 1.95 1.71 33.08
CA GLN A 469 3.32 2.23 33.02
C GLN A 469 4.24 1.17 32.40
N TRP A 470 5.04 1.56 31.41
CA TRP A 470 5.97 0.67 30.69
C TRP A 470 7.44 1.07 30.86
N THR A 471 8.33 0.09 30.95
CA THR A 471 9.76 0.22 30.60
C THR A 471 10.23 -1.01 29.85
N ASP A 472 11.15 -0.89 28.88
CA ASP A 472 11.57 -2.04 28.06
C ASP A 472 12.23 -3.17 28.91
N ALA A 473 12.86 -2.79 30.01
CA ALA A 473 13.48 -3.74 30.96
C ALA A 473 12.46 -4.37 31.93
N GLY A 474 11.53 -3.57 32.47
CA GLY A 474 10.58 -3.96 33.51
C GLY A 474 9.19 -4.39 33.02
N LEU A 475 8.93 -4.27 31.71
CA LEU A 475 7.63 -4.46 31.05
C LEU A 475 6.54 -3.50 31.58
N GLY A 476 5.27 -3.84 31.34
CA GLY A 476 4.10 -3.06 31.73
C GLY A 476 3.59 -3.39 33.13
N GLN A 477 3.10 -2.39 33.83
CA GLN A 477 2.36 -2.52 35.09
C GLN A 477 1.08 -1.67 35.05
N ILE A 478 -0.04 -2.24 35.49
CA ILE A 478 -1.28 -1.46 35.67
C ILE A 478 -1.15 -0.63 36.95
N ARG A 479 -1.41 0.67 36.86
CA ARG A 479 -1.35 1.61 37.98
C ARG A 479 -2.63 2.46 38.06
N THR A 480 -3.01 2.88 39.26
CA THR A 480 -4.05 3.91 39.46
C THR A 480 -3.50 5.17 40.10
N VAL A 481 -4.07 6.33 39.75
CA VAL A 481 -3.77 7.64 40.34
C VAL A 481 -5.07 8.39 40.60
N ALA A 482 -5.11 9.27 41.60
CA ALA A 482 -6.26 10.14 41.83
C ALA A 482 -6.41 11.17 40.69
N SER A 483 -7.63 11.62 40.39
CA SER A 483 -7.93 12.59 39.32
C SER A 483 -7.33 13.99 39.55
N GLY A 484 -7.07 14.37 40.81
CA GLY A 484 -6.24 15.54 41.13
C GLY A 484 -4.77 15.40 40.66
N GLY A 485 -4.31 14.17 40.44
CA GLY A 485 -2.92 13.82 40.15
C GLY A 485 -2.11 13.51 41.41
N GLY A 486 -0.89 12.99 41.23
CA GLY A 486 -0.01 12.62 42.33
C GLY A 486 0.94 11.46 42.02
N ALA A 487 1.29 10.70 43.06
CA ALA A 487 1.97 9.42 42.92
C ALA A 487 0.96 8.31 42.57
N ALA A 488 1.31 7.45 41.60
CA ALA A 488 0.47 6.33 41.20
C ALA A 488 0.76 5.07 42.04
N ARG A 489 -0.24 4.22 42.25
CA ARG A 489 -0.14 2.94 42.96
C ARG A 489 -0.24 1.79 41.96
N THR A 490 0.69 0.84 41.99
CA THR A 490 0.63 -0.38 41.17
C THR A 490 -0.49 -1.32 41.63
N VAL A 491 -1.14 -1.99 40.69
CA VAL A 491 -2.26 -2.93 40.90
C VAL A 491 -1.83 -4.38 40.64
N THR A 492 -1.14 -4.63 39.53
CA THR A 492 -0.68 -5.98 39.13
C THR A 492 0.54 -6.41 39.94
N THR A 493 0.51 -7.62 40.50
CA THR A 493 1.63 -8.19 41.27
C THR A 493 2.78 -8.72 40.40
N VAL A 494 2.54 -8.87 39.10
CA VAL A 494 3.49 -9.34 38.07
C VAL A 494 3.45 -8.31 36.92
N PRO A 495 4.58 -8.02 36.24
CA PRO A 495 4.57 -7.19 35.04
C PRO A 495 4.33 -8.02 33.77
N GLY A 496 3.78 -7.39 32.73
CA GLY A 496 3.42 -8.05 31.48
C GLY A 496 3.17 -7.06 30.33
N HIS A 497 2.65 -7.55 29.22
CA HIS A 497 2.29 -6.74 28.06
C HIS A 497 0.84 -6.30 28.23
N TYR A 498 0.61 -5.27 29.04
CA TYR A 498 -0.73 -4.79 29.36
C TYR A 498 -1.15 -3.62 28.48
N SER A 499 -2.39 -3.67 27.98
CA SER A 499 -3.01 -2.63 27.16
C SER A 499 -4.48 -2.42 27.57
N ARG A 500 -5.05 -1.26 27.20
CA ARG A 500 -6.47 -0.88 27.35
C ARG A 500 -7.15 -1.19 28.71
N PRO A 501 -6.59 -0.80 29.87
CA PRO A 501 -7.24 -1.04 31.16
C PRO A 501 -8.50 -0.17 31.34
N ARG A 502 -9.57 -0.76 31.89
CA ARG A 502 -10.87 -0.12 32.19
C ARG A 502 -11.39 -0.55 33.57
N PHE A 503 -12.02 0.36 34.32
CA PHE A 503 -12.70 0.02 35.59
C PHE A 503 -14.10 -0.59 35.37
N SER A 504 -14.55 -1.46 36.29
CA SER A 504 -15.97 -1.80 36.46
C SER A 504 -16.80 -0.58 36.88
N PRO A 505 -18.12 -0.56 36.63
CA PRO A 505 -18.99 0.53 37.07
C PRO A 505 -18.91 0.89 38.56
N ASP A 506 -18.67 -0.09 39.43
CA ASP A 506 -18.47 0.08 40.87
C ASP A 506 -17.02 0.38 41.31
N GLY A 507 -16.08 0.43 40.36
CA GLY A 507 -14.66 0.69 40.58
C GLY A 507 -13.87 -0.42 41.29
N LYS A 508 -14.47 -1.58 41.58
CA LYS A 508 -13.79 -2.67 42.34
C LYS A 508 -12.96 -3.61 41.49
N THR A 509 -13.22 -3.70 40.18
CA THR A 509 -12.49 -4.55 39.23
C THR A 509 -11.86 -3.68 38.15
N ILE A 510 -10.71 -4.10 37.64
CA ILE A 510 -10.10 -3.56 36.42
C ILE A 510 -10.00 -4.71 35.40
N VAL A 511 -10.48 -4.48 34.19
CA VAL A 511 -10.31 -5.37 33.02
C VAL A 511 -9.28 -4.76 32.06
N PHE A 512 -8.56 -5.58 31.31
CA PHE A 512 -7.46 -5.15 30.44
C PHE A 512 -7.07 -6.26 29.45
N GLU A 513 -6.29 -5.91 28.42
CA GLU A 513 -5.65 -6.86 27.51
C GLU A 513 -4.28 -7.31 28.01
N GLN A 514 -3.95 -8.57 27.72
CA GLN A 514 -2.60 -9.12 27.80
C GLN A 514 -2.16 -9.47 26.37
N GLY A 515 -1.15 -8.76 25.88
CA GLY A 515 -0.41 -9.05 24.64
C GLY A 515 0.66 -10.12 24.81
N GLU A 516 1.37 -10.42 23.71
CA GLU A 516 2.41 -11.46 23.68
C GLU A 516 3.85 -10.94 23.63
N GLY A 517 4.10 -9.81 22.98
CA GLY A 517 5.44 -9.31 22.70
C GLY A 517 6.25 -10.18 21.74
N GLY A 518 7.57 -9.94 21.69
CA GLY A 518 8.54 -10.78 20.98
C GLY A 518 9.02 -10.27 19.61
N GLY A 519 8.63 -9.05 19.21
CA GLY A 519 9.09 -8.39 17.98
C GLY A 519 10.08 -7.25 18.24
N LEU A 520 9.56 -6.03 18.34
CA LEU A 520 10.28 -4.86 18.85
C LEU A 520 10.57 -4.96 20.35
N VAL A 521 9.62 -5.51 21.13
CA VAL A 521 9.76 -5.70 22.59
C VAL A 521 9.97 -7.16 22.98
N SER A 522 10.36 -7.35 24.24
CA SER A 522 10.50 -8.62 24.96
C SER A 522 9.34 -9.60 24.72
N SER A 523 9.60 -10.91 24.73
CA SER A 523 8.59 -11.99 24.82
C SER A 523 8.24 -12.39 26.27
N ARG A 524 9.08 -11.98 27.24
CA ARG A 524 8.88 -12.22 28.69
C ARG A 524 7.59 -11.55 29.17
N GLY A 525 6.93 -12.13 30.18
CA GLY A 525 5.71 -11.55 30.77
C GLY A 525 4.42 -11.85 29.99
N ASN A 526 4.44 -12.89 29.14
CA ASN A 526 3.31 -13.44 28.41
C ASN A 526 2.83 -14.78 29.03
N PRO A 527 1.74 -14.79 29.83
CA PRO A 527 1.06 -16.00 30.32
C PRO A 527 -0.02 -16.55 29.35
N GLY A 528 0.01 -16.12 28.09
CA GLY A 528 -1.01 -16.33 27.08
C GLY A 528 -1.88 -15.08 26.87
N SER A 529 -2.18 -14.79 25.61
CA SER A 529 -2.92 -13.61 25.16
C SER A 529 -4.42 -13.62 25.51
N GLY A 530 -5.04 -12.43 25.46
CA GLY A 530 -6.49 -12.20 25.55
C GLY A 530 -6.89 -11.21 26.65
N ALA A 531 -8.17 -11.23 27.04
CA ALA A 531 -8.73 -10.33 28.04
C ALA A 531 -8.59 -10.88 29.47
N TYR A 532 -8.16 -10.04 30.41
CA TYR A 532 -7.88 -10.35 31.80
C TYR A 532 -8.62 -9.40 32.76
N ARG A 533 -8.78 -9.82 34.02
CA ARG A 533 -9.26 -8.99 35.14
C ARG A 533 -8.36 -9.07 36.37
N VAL A 534 -8.37 -8.02 37.17
CA VAL A 534 -7.74 -7.93 38.50
C VAL A 534 -8.62 -7.10 39.44
N ALA A 535 -8.53 -7.35 40.75
CA ALA A 535 -9.17 -6.47 41.74
C ALA A 535 -8.48 -5.10 41.75
N ALA A 536 -9.23 -4.01 41.81
CA ALA A 536 -8.67 -2.65 41.80
C ALA A 536 -7.79 -2.36 43.03
N THR A 537 -8.02 -3.05 44.15
CA THR A 537 -7.15 -3.05 45.34
C THR A 537 -5.77 -3.67 45.09
N GLY A 538 -5.62 -4.47 44.02
CA GLY A 538 -4.40 -5.17 43.64
C GLY A 538 -4.54 -6.68 43.78
N GLY A 539 -3.72 -7.43 43.03
CA GLY A 539 -3.70 -8.89 43.06
C GLY A 539 -3.12 -9.54 41.81
N ALA A 540 -3.27 -10.87 41.71
CA ALA A 540 -2.91 -11.63 40.52
C ALA A 540 -3.99 -11.47 39.43
N PRO A 541 -3.61 -11.25 38.15
CA PRO A 541 -4.52 -11.34 37.01
C PRO A 541 -5.21 -12.69 36.86
N VAL A 542 -6.46 -12.68 36.39
CA VAL A 542 -7.24 -13.86 35.98
C VAL A 542 -7.71 -13.64 34.54
N ARG A 543 -7.47 -14.59 33.63
CA ARG A 543 -7.96 -14.50 32.24
C ARG A 543 -9.48 -14.70 32.21
N ILE A 544 -10.16 -13.88 31.42
CA ILE A 544 -11.59 -13.99 31.10
C ILE A 544 -11.74 -14.85 29.84
N ALA A 545 -11.10 -14.46 28.74
CA ALA A 545 -11.16 -15.18 27.47
C ALA A 545 -9.85 -15.04 26.67
N ARG A 546 -9.66 -15.91 25.69
CA ARG A 546 -8.59 -15.84 24.68
C ARG A 546 -9.12 -15.18 23.41
N ASP A 547 -8.21 -14.78 22.52
CA ASP A 547 -8.53 -14.45 21.12
C ASP A 547 -9.58 -13.30 20.99
N VAL A 548 -9.52 -12.36 21.94
CA VAL A 548 -10.41 -11.19 22.10
C VAL A 548 -9.64 -9.94 22.49
N ALA A 549 -10.20 -8.77 22.17
CA ALA A 549 -9.68 -7.43 22.49
C ALA A 549 -10.79 -6.49 23.02
N GLU A 550 -10.42 -5.23 23.27
CA GLU A 550 -11.26 -4.09 23.73
C GLU A 550 -12.19 -4.41 24.92
N PRO A 551 -11.66 -4.93 26.06
CA PRO A 551 -12.46 -5.32 27.22
C PRO A 551 -13.06 -4.10 27.94
N GLN A 552 -14.39 -4.04 27.96
CA GLN A 552 -15.13 -2.86 28.40
C GLN A 552 -16.44 -3.21 29.13
N PHE A 553 -17.03 -2.24 29.82
CA PHE A 553 -18.28 -2.41 30.59
C PHE A 553 -19.37 -1.44 30.11
N GLY A 554 -20.59 -1.94 29.94
CA GLY A 554 -21.81 -1.13 29.89
C GLY A 554 -22.25 -0.71 31.31
N ALA A 555 -23.55 -0.72 31.60
CA ALA A 555 -24.04 -0.36 32.95
C ALA A 555 -23.80 -1.42 34.05
N ALA A 556 -23.61 -2.69 33.68
CA ALA A 556 -23.54 -3.81 34.62
C ALA A 556 -22.10 -4.15 35.07
N ASN A 557 -21.95 -4.67 36.29
CA ASN A 557 -20.65 -5.01 36.89
C ASN A 557 -20.20 -6.47 36.61
N ASP A 558 -21.13 -7.32 36.19
CA ASP A 558 -20.97 -8.77 35.98
C ASP A 558 -20.85 -9.15 34.50
N ARG A 559 -20.91 -8.17 33.59
CA ARG A 559 -20.98 -8.35 32.14
C ARG A 559 -19.90 -7.53 31.43
N ILE A 560 -18.94 -8.21 30.80
CA ILE A 560 -17.84 -7.59 30.06
C ILE A 560 -18.13 -7.72 28.57
N PHE A 561 -18.09 -6.61 27.85
CA PHE A 561 -18.10 -6.57 26.40
C PHE A 561 -16.67 -6.68 25.86
N LEU A 562 -16.53 -7.36 24.72
CA LEU A 562 -15.26 -7.73 24.09
C LEU A 562 -15.42 -7.68 22.57
N ILE A 563 -14.33 -7.48 21.85
CA ILE A 563 -14.26 -7.64 20.40
C ILE A 563 -13.63 -8.98 20.06
N ALA A 564 -14.21 -9.70 19.10
CA ALA A 564 -13.68 -10.94 18.52
C ALA A 564 -13.70 -10.87 16.99
N ASN A 565 -12.78 -11.57 16.32
CA ASN A 565 -12.84 -11.79 14.88
C ASN A 565 -13.34 -13.22 14.63
N GLU A 566 -14.52 -13.40 14.02
CA GLU A 566 -15.12 -14.71 13.77
C GLU A 566 -15.86 -14.71 12.42
N LYS A 567 -15.58 -15.70 11.56
CA LYS A 567 -16.19 -15.87 10.21
C LYS A 567 -16.00 -14.66 9.27
N GLY A 568 -14.81 -14.06 9.28
CA GLY A 568 -14.49 -12.90 8.43
C GLY A 568 -15.15 -11.59 8.85
N LYS A 569 -15.77 -11.54 10.04
CA LYS A 569 -16.37 -10.34 10.61
C LYS A 569 -15.75 -10.01 11.96
N ARG A 570 -15.61 -8.71 12.23
CA ARG A 570 -15.39 -8.23 13.60
C ARG A 570 -16.71 -8.24 14.34
N GLN A 571 -16.72 -8.68 15.59
CA GLN A 571 -17.93 -8.89 16.37
C GLN A 571 -17.84 -8.25 17.74
N LEU A 572 -18.88 -7.52 18.14
CA LEU A 572 -19.10 -7.15 19.53
C LEU A 572 -19.76 -8.32 20.26
N ILE A 573 -19.06 -8.90 21.21
CA ILE A 573 -19.56 -9.98 22.07
C ILE A 573 -19.61 -9.53 23.53
N SER A 574 -20.27 -10.30 24.40
CA SER A 574 -20.09 -10.14 25.86
C SER A 574 -20.20 -11.46 26.63
N THR A 575 -19.49 -11.53 27.76
CA THR A 575 -19.41 -12.68 28.67
C THR A 575 -19.64 -12.25 30.11
N ASP A 576 -19.80 -13.20 31.02
CA ASP A 576 -19.62 -12.95 32.45
C ASP A 576 -18.13 -12.65 32.79
N LEU A 577 -17.84 -12.42 34.07
CA LEU A 577 -16.47 -12.18 34.57
C LEU A 577 -15.50 -13.37 34.41
N ASN A 578 -15.96 -14.54 33.96
CA ASN A 578 -15.17 -15.77 33.84
C ASN A 578 -15.04 -16.26 32.39
N GLY A 579 -15.70 -15.58 31.43
CA GLY A 579 -15.73 -15.95 30.00
C GLY A 579 -17.00 -16.67 29.57
N GLU A 580 -17.95 -16.91 30.48
CA GLU A 580 -19.14 -17.74 30.28
C GLU A 580 -20.37 -16.92 29.83
N ASP A 581 -21.46 -17.61 29.42
CA ASP A 581 -22.68 -17.00 28.84
C ASP A 581 -22.35 -15.99 27.72
N ARG A 582 -21.49 -16.41 26.77
CA ARG A 582 -21.13 -15.64 25.57
C ARG A 582 -22.39 -15.27 24.79
N ARG A 583 -22.48 -13.99 24.41
CA ARG A 583 -23.52 -13.39 23.55
C ARG A 583 -22.85 -12.62 22.43
N VAL A 584 -23.45 -12.57 21.25
CA VAL A 584 -23.04 -11.69 20.14
C VAL A 584 -24.11 -10.61 19.98
N HIS A 585 -23.69 -9.35 19.91
CA HIS A 585 -24.59 -8.17 19.86
C HIS A 585 -24.52 -7.47 18.52
N ALA A 586 -23.33 -7.39 17.94
CA ALA A 586 -23.13 -6.86 16.60
C ALA A 586 -22.04 -7.65 15.86
N ALA A 587 -22.13 -7.66 14.53
CA ALA A 587 -21.10 -8.14 13.62
C ALA A 587 -20.98 -7.18 12.43
N GLY A 588 -19.79 -7.08 11.84
CA GLY A 588 -19.55 -6.28 10.64
C GLY A 588 -18.30 -6.72 9.89
N GLU A 589 -18.37 -6.70 8.57
CA GLU A 589 -17.28 -7.14 7.67
C GLU A 589 -16.19 -6.06 7.54
N LEU A 590 -16.59 -4.80 7.39
CA LEU A 590 -15.71 -3.63 7.28
C LEU A 590 -15.67 -2.78 8.56
N VAL A 591 -16.05 -3.34 9.71
CA VAL A 591 -16.05 -2.64 11.00
C VAL A 591 -14.72 -2.87 11.73
N ASN A 592 -14.10 -1.77 12.15
CA ASN A 592 -12.79 -1.72 12.80
C ASN A 592 -12.84 -1.95 14.31
N ASP A 593 -13.83 -1.35 14.98
CA ASP A 593 -13.88 -1.19 16.44
C ASP A 593 -15.33 -1.00 16.92
N TYR A 594 -15.57 -1.29 18.21
CA TYR A 594 -16.85 -1.17 18.90
C TYR A 594 -16.66 -0.58 20.31
N GLN A 595 -17.31 0.55 20.59
CA GLN A 595 -17.30 1.20 21.91
C GLN A 595 -18.74 1.34 22.45
N VAL A 596 -19.07 0.55 23.46
CA VAL A 596 -20.39 0.48 24.12
C VAL A 596 -20.58 1.68 25.06
N SER A 597 -21.78 2.27 25.07
CA SER A 597 -22.05 3.40 25.95
C SER A 597 -22.06 2.98 27.43
N PRO A 598 -21.52 3.80 28.35
CA PRO A 598 -21.51 3.56 29.80
C PRO A 598 -22.87 3.25 30.45
N ALA A 599 -23.97 3.66 29.81
CA ALA A 599 -25.36 3.39 30.21
C ALA A 599 -25.94 2.11 29.57
N GLY A 600 -25.37 1.62 28.46
CA GLY A 600 -25.83 0.43 27.75
C GLY A 600 -26.90 0.67 26.67
N ASP A 601 -27.26 1.93 26.39
CA ASP A 601 -28.30 2.30 25.40
C ASP A 601 -27.79 2.32 23.95
N PHE A 602 -26.48 2.48 23.74
CA PHE A 602 -25.86 2.71 22.43
C PHE A 602 -24.57 1.91 22.26
N VAL A 603 -24.21 1.63 21.01
CA VAL A 603 -22.85 1.24 20.62
C VAL A 603 -22.38 2.15 19.49
N ALA A 604 -21.16 2.64 19.61
CA ALA A 604 -20.45 3.29 18.53
C ALA A 604 -19.57 2.26 17.82
N PHE A 605 -19.40 2.41 16.52
CA PHE A 605 -18.47 1.60 15.74
C PHE A 605 -17.69 2.47 14.76
N ARG A 606 -16.51 1.99 14.35
CA ARG A 606 -15.69 2.64 13.32
C ARG A 606 -15.70 1.82 12.04
N GLN A 607 -15.87 2.45 10.89
CA GLN A 607 -15.77 1.84 9.56
C GLN A 607 -15.20 2.86 8.58
N SER A 608 -14.28 2.46 7.70
CA SER A 608 -13.64 3.36 6.72
C SER A 608 -13.05 4.62 7.38
N TYR A 609 -12.47 4.47 8.59
CA TYR A 609 -11.98 5.54 9.49
C TYR A 609 -13.02 6.49 10.09
N GLU A 610 -14.31 6.35 9.78
CA GLU A 610 -15.38 7.20 10.31
C GLU A 610 -16.11 6.54 11.48
N ALA A 611 -16.53 7.35 12.46
CA ALA A 611 -17.34 6.92 13.60
C ALA A 611 -18.84 6.98 13.28
N PHE A 612 -19.53 5.91 13.63
CA PHE A 612 -20.97 5.74 13.54
C PHE A 612 -21.54 5.35 14.90
N VAL A 613 -22.82 5.64 15.13
CA VAL A 613 -23.56 5.22 16.33
C VAL A 613 -24.84 4.51 15.92
N VAL A 614 -25.22 3.48 16.68
CA VAL A 614 -26.52 2.81 16.66
C VAL A 614 -27.04 2.58 18.09
N PRO A 615 -28.36 2.40 18.29
CA PRO A 615 -28.90 1.83 19.52
C PRO A 615 -28.34 0.44 19.81
N LEU A 616 -28.06 0.12 21.07
CA LEU A 616 -27.70 -1.25 21.46
C LEU A 616 -28.98 -2.06 21.72
N MET A 617 -29.08 -3.25 21.14
CA MET A 617 -30.22 -4.14 21.37
C MET A 617 -30.21 -4.69 22.80
N PRO A 618 -31.32 -4.63 23.56
CA PRO A 618 -31.40 -5.13 24.93
C PRO A 618 -31.47 -6.67 25.05
N GLY A 619 -31.30 -7.40 23.93
CA GLY A 619 -31.55 -8.83 23.82
C GLY A 619 -30.29 -9.71 23.81
N LYS A 620 -30.37 -10.84 23.10
CA LYS A 620 -29.23 -11.71 22.73
C LYS A 620 -29.05 -11.80 21.20
N GLN A 621 -29.77 -10.98 20.45
CA GLN A 621 -29.77 -10.96 18.99
C GLN A 621 -28.56 -10.17 18.47
N ALA A 622 -27.76 -10.79 17.60
CA ALA A 622 -26.72 -10.10 16.86
C ALA A 622 -27.34 -9.24 15.75
N VAL A 623 -26.84 -8.01 15.59
CA VAL A 623 -27.20 -7.10 14.50
C VAL A 623 -26.03 -7.00 13.50
N GLU A 624 -26.32 -7.14 12.22
CA GLU A 624 -25.35 -6.87 11.16
C GLU A 624 -25.21 -5.36 10.97
N LEU A 625 -24.00 -4.83 11.15
CA LEU A 625 -23.68 -3.41 11.12
C LEU A 625 -22.71 -3.08 9.99
N ASP A 626 -23.09 -2.05 9.26
CA ASP A 626 -22.30 -1.34 8.26
C ASP A 626 -22.76 0.13 8.24
N ALA A 627 -22.00 1.00 7.56
CA ALA A 627 -22.24 2.44 7.44
C ALA A 627 -23.64 2.87 6.92
N LYS A 628 -24.46 1.94 6.42
CA LYS A 628 -25.82 2.13 5.88
C LYS A 628 -26.87 1.18 6.48
N SER A 629 -26.53 0.32 7.45
CA SER A 629 -27.36 -0.83 7.87
C SER A 629 -28.83 -0.47 8.13
N GLY A 630 -29.73 -1.24 7.53
CA GLY A 630 -31.18 -0.97 7.58
C GLY A 630 -31.93 -1.59 8.77
N ALA A 631 -31.26 -2.39 9.61
CA ALA A 631 -31.89 -3.08 10.73
C ALA A 631 -32.14 -2.18 11.96
N LEU A 632 -31.31 -1.15 12.12
CA LEU A 632 -31.38 -0.12 13.17
C LEU A 632 -30.98 1.24 12.56
N PRO A 633 -31.41 2.38 13.11
CA PRO A 633 -30.93 3.67 12.62
C PRO A 633 -29.42 3.82 12.87
N VAL A 634 -28.66 4.07 11.81
CA VAL A 634 -27.22 4.37 11.85
C VAL A 634 -27.01 5.87 11.64
N THR A 635 -26.18 6.50 12.49
CA THR A 635 -25.78 7.91 12.32
C THR A 635 -24.26 8.04 12.31
N ARG A 636 -23.68 8.55 11.21
CA ARG A 636 -22.27 8.99 11.15
C ARG A 636 -22.11 10.25 12.02
N VAL A 637 -21.14 10.24 12.92
CA VAL A 637 -20.90 11.37 13.86
C VAL A 637 -19.66 12.20 13.51
N SER A 638 -18.63 11.57 12.96
CA SER A 638 -17.41 12.24 12.50
C SER A 638 -17.52 12.75 11.06
N ALA A 639 -16.79 13.82 10.76
CA ALA A 639 -16.80 14.45 9.43
C ALA A 639 -15.48 14.33 8.66
N ASP A 640 -14.37 14.12 9.37
CA ASP A 640 -13.00 14.09 8.84
C ASP A 640 -12.17 13.01 9.58
N GLY A 641 -12.77 11.82 9.75
CA GLY A 641 -12.22 10.68 10.51
C GLY A 641 -12.45 10.71 12.03
N ALA A 642 -12.20 9.55 12.67
CA ALA A 642 -12.28 9.38 14.12
C ALA A 642 -11.36 8.28 14.68
N ASP A 643 -10.58 8.63 15.70
CA ASP A 643 -9.75 7.75 16.54
C ASP A 643 -10.18 7.87 18.03
N PHE A 644 -9.85 6.87 18.85
CA PHE A 644 -10.07 6.88 20.32
C PHE A 644 -11.51 7.24 20.77
N ILE A 645 -12.51 6.60 20.16
CA ILE A 645 -13.94 6.82 20.47
C ILE A 645 -14.21 6.53 21.96
N ASN A 646 -14.97 7.39 22.63
CA ASN A 646 -15.38 7.23 24.02
C ASN A 646 -16.67 8.02 24.34
N TRP A 647 -17.12 7.97 25.59
CA TRP A 647 -18.46 8.38 26.00
C TRP A 647 -18.49 9.08 27.37
N SER A 648 -19.46 9.96 27.59
CA SER A 648 -19.84 10.39 28.94
C SER A 648 -20.41 9.21 29.76
N ASN A 649 -20.28 9.26 31.08
CA ASN A 649 -20.73 8.16 31.97
C ASN A 649 -22.25 7.92 31.94
N ASP A 650 -23.04 8.88 31.46
CA ASP A 650 -24.48 8.76 31.29
C ASP A 650 -24.90 8.48 29.82
N GLY A 651 -23.95 8.21 28.92
CA GLY A 651 -24.22 7.90 27.51
C GLY A 651 -24.82 9.05 26.68
N LYS A 652 -24.87 10.28 27.21
CA LYS A 652 -25.44 11.44 26.51
C LYS A 652 -24.48 12.10 25.54
N GLN A 653 -23.18 12.02 25.77
CA GLN A 653 -22.17 12.54 24.84
C GLN A 653 -21.28 11.43 24.32
N ILE A 654 -21.05 11.44 23.01
CA ILE A 654 -19.97 10.67 22.35
C ILE A 654 -18.82 11.61 22.02
N HIS A 655 -17.60 11.11 22.17
CA HIS A 655 -16.35 11.83 21.93
C HIS A 655 -15.40 11.00 21.05
N TRP A 656 -14.53 11.68 20.31
CA TRP A 656 -13.46 11.07 19.53
C TRP A 656 -12.35 12.10 19.27
N SER A 657 -11.21 11.64 18.76
CA SER A 657 -10.12 12.50 18.27
C SER A 657 -10.04 12.43 16.75
N ALA A 658 -9.59 13.50 16.10
CA ALA A 658 -9.01 13.42 14.75
C ALA A 658 -7.71 14.23 14.75
N GLY A 659 -6.57 13.53 14.68
CA GLY A 659 -5.28 14.09 15.06
C GLY A 659 -5.34 14.74 16.45
N PRO A 660 -4.94 16.02 16.61
CA PRO A 660 -4.87 16.66 17.91
C PRO A 660 -6.20 17.30 18.35
N THR A 661 -7.31 17.10 17.64
CA THR A 661 -8.59 17.76 17.96
C THR A 661 -9.57 16.77 18.57
N PHE A 662 -10.04 17.07 19.78
CA PHE A 662 -11.06 16.30 20.50
C PHE A 662 -12.46 16.86 20.21
N TYR A 663 -13.35 16.02 19.69
CA TYR A 663 -14.72 16.36 19.30
C TYR A 663 -15.75 15.76 20.27
N THR A 664 -16.95 16.35 20.29
CA THR A 664 -18.09 15.92 21.11
C THR A 664 -19.38 16.05 20.30
N ALA A 665 -20.30 15.08 20.42
CA ALA A 665 -21.68 15.18 19.94
C ALA A 665 -22.68 14.65 20.98
N GLU A 666 -23.87 15.26 21.04
CA GLU A 666 -24.97 14.86 21.93
C GLU A 666 -25.80 13.74 21.29
N THR A 667 -26.04 12.62 21.99
CA THR A 667 -26.83 11.48 21.46
C THR A 667 -28.29 11.84 21.20
N ALA A 668 -28.83 12.80 21.96
CA ALA A 668 -30.16 13.35 21.75
C ALA A 668 -30.33 14.09 20.39
N ALA A 669 -29.23 14.41 19.70
CA ALA A 669 -29.24 14.96 18.34
C ALA A 669 -29.09 13.89 17.25
N LEU A 670 -28.70 12.65 17.61
CA LEU A 670 -28.50 11.54 16.68
C LEU A 670 -29.84 10.82 16.39
N PHE A 671 -30.56 10.44 17.46
CA PHE A 671 -31.79 9.67 17.36
C PHE A 671 -32.98 10.47 17.88
N ARG A 672 -34.03 10.56 17.05
CA ARG A 672 -35.30 11.20 17.43
C ARG A 672 -36.22 10.19 18.12
N SER A 673 -37.07 10.68 19.01
CA SER A 673 -38.10 9.87 19.69
C SER A 673 -39.25 9.40 18.80
N ALA A 674 -39.31 9.85 17.54
CA ALA A 674 -40.30 9.48 16.54
C ALA A 674 -39.72 9.61 15.11
N PRO A 675 -40.32 8.94 14.10
CA PRO A 675 -39.90 9.05 12.70
C PRO A 675 -39.88 10.49 12.15
N ALA A 676 -39.07 10.70 11.11
CA ALA A 676 -38.93 11.97 10.41
C ALA A 676 -40.05 12.19 9.37
N GLY A 677 -40.51 13.44 9.24
CA GLY A 677 -41.01 13.94 7.96
C GLY A 677 -39.85 14.23 7.00
N GLU A 678 -40.10 14.24 5.69
CA GLU A 678 -39.06 14.24 4.65
C GLU A 678 -38.11 15.46 4.72
N ASP A 679 -38.65 16.66 5.01
CA ASP A 679 -37.88 17.92 5.11
C ASP A 679 -37.06 18.06 6.41
N ALA A 680 -37.19 17.14 7.37
CA ALA A 680 -36.74 17.38 8.74
C ALA A 680 -35.21 17.26 8.90
N ALA A 681 -34.57 18.37 9.27
CA ALA A 681 -33.11 18.56 9.36
C ALA A 681 -32.30 17.37 9.89
N LYS A 682 -31.34 16.90 9.08
CA LYS A 682 -30.40 15.82 9.41
C LYS A 682 -29.39 16.27 10.47
N PHE A 683 -28.80 15.31 11.20
CA PHE A 683 -27.72 15.57 12.14
C PHE A 683 -26.55 16.33 11.47
N GLN A 684 -26.00 17.33 12.16
CA GLN A 684 -24.85 18.09 11.69
C GLN A 684 -23.61 17.68 12.48
N MET A 685 -22.69 17.00 11.80
CA MET A 685 -21.42 16.54 12.36
C MET A 685 -20.54 17.73 12.77
N PRO A 686 -19.95 17.74 13.98
CA PRO A 686 -19.19 18.89 14.47
C PRO A 686 -17.90 19.09 13.67
N ARG A 687 -17.71 20.31 13.15
CA ARG A 687 -16.52 20.72 12.37
C ARG A 687 -15.44 21.43 13.21
N SER A 688 -15.59 21.46 14.54
CA SER A 688 -14.64 22.08 15.47
C SER A 688 -14.63 21.34 16.81
N GLY A 689 -13.51 21.39 17.52
CA GLY A 689 -13.32 20.72 18.81
C GLY A 689 -12.18 21.33 19.62
N VAL A 690 -11.82 20.68 20.72
CA VAL A 690 -10.76 21.14 21.64
C VAL A 690 -9.41 20.61 21.17
N SER A 691 -8.48 21.49 20.78
CA SER A 691 -7.13 21.05 20.46
C SER A 691 -6.36 20.61 21.71
N LEU A 692 -5.81 19.41 21.67
CA LEU A 692 -4.93 18.79 22.67
C LEU A 692 -3.44 18.98 22.34
N SER A 693 -3.13 19.66 21.23
CA SER A 693 -1.78 19.94 20.77
C SER A 693 -0.94 20.69 21.83
N MET A 694 0.34 20.34 21.93
CA MET A 694 1.31 20.93 22.84
C MET A 694 2.53 21.45 22.07
N GLU A 695 3.04 22.63 22.44
CA GLU A 695 4.22 23.23 21.83
C GLU A 695 5.52 22.75 22.51
N VAL A 696 6.28 21.92 21.81
CA VAL A 696 7.46 21.23 22.31
C VAL A 696 8.72 21.81 21.66
N ALA A 697 9.81 21.95 22.44
CA ALA A 697 11.12 22.34 21.89
C ALA A 697 11.83 21.12 21.30
N ALA A 698 12.46 21.27 20.13
CA ALA A 698 13.24 20.20 19.52
C ALA A 698 14.58 20.00 20.24
N ALA A 699 15.05 18.75 20.36
CA ALA A 699 16.23 18.40 21.15
C ALA A 699 17.57 18.65 20.42
N LYS A 700 17.90 19.93 20.22
CA LYS A 700 19.13 20.36 19.53
C LYS A 700 20.35 20.33 20.46
N PRO A 701 21.53 19.86 20.00
CA PRO A 701 22.78 20.05 20.74
C PRO A 701 23.25 21.51 20.62
N THR A 702 24.20 21.91 21.48
CA THR A 702 24.79 23.26 21.50
C THR A 702 26.31 23.27 21.26
N ALA A 703 26.93 22.10 21.13
CA ALA A 703 28.38 21.97 20.93
C ALA A 703 28.84 22.60 19.60
N THR A 704 30.08 23.10 19.56
CA THR A 704 30.79 23.39 18.31
C THR A 704 31.83 22.30 18.09
N VAL A 705 31.81 21.65 16.93
CA VAL A 705 32.56 20.41 16.65
C VAL A 705 33.25 20.54 15.30
N ALA A 706 34.48 20.08 15.19
CA ALA A 706 35.23 20.00 13.94
C ALA A 706 35.65 18.55 13.68
N LEU A 707 35.12 17.94 12.61
CA LEU A 707 35.61 16.65 12.10
C LEU A 707 36.72 16.96 11.09
N THR A 708 37.95 16.47 11.28
CA THR A 708 39.11 16.87 10.46
C THR A 708 39.87 15.69 9.86
N GLY A 709 40.36 15.85 8.62
CA GLY A 709 41.24 14.90 7.93
C GLY A 709 40.57 13.84 7.08
N ALA A 710 39.24 13.84 7.03
CA ALA A 710 38.50 12.91 6.17
C ALA A 710 38.53 13.36 4.70
N ARG A 711 38.35 12.40 3.80
CA ARG A 711 37.85 12.64 2.45
C ARG A 711 36.34 12.91 2.56
N VAL A 712 35.89 14.11 2.24
CA VAL A 712 34.46 14.49 2.34
C VAL A 712 33.84 14.50 0.96
N VAL A 713 32.78 13.70 0.78
CA VAL A 713 31.95 13.67 -0.42
C VAL A 713 30.69 14.46 -0.11
N THR A 714 30.58 15.69 -0.60
CA THR A 714 29.52 16.63 -0.16
C THR A 714 28.15 16.37 -0.77
N MET A 715 28.07 15.72 -1.94
CA MET A 715 26.87 15.56 -2.78
C MET A 715 26.22 16.88 -3.27
N ALA A 716 26.82 18.03 -2.96
CA ALA A 716 26.42 19.36 -3.43
C ALA A 716 26.65 19.59 -4.94
N LYS A 717 27.26 18.62 -5.63
CA LYS A 717 27.57 18.63 -7.07
C LYS A 717 27.37 17.23 -7.66
N GLU A 718 27.23 17.16 -8.98
CA GLU A 718 27.05 15.91 -9.73
C GLU A 718 28.27 14.97 -9.66
N ASP A 719 29.47 15.53 -9.60
CA ASP A 719 30.74 14.82 -9.34
C ASP A 719 30.90 14.34 -7.88
N GLY A 720 29.88 14.53 -7.06
CA GLY A 720 29.88 14.24 -5.62
C GLY A 720 30.51 15.35 -4.77
N GLY A 721 31.09 16.40 -5.37
CA GLY A 721 31.70 17.54 -4.68
C GLY A 721 32.75 17.11 -3.66
N ILE A 722 33.74 16.34 -4.12
CA ILE A 722 34.73 15.68 -3.26
C ILE A 722 35.82 16.65 -2.79
N ILE A 723 36.21 16.55 -1.52
CA ILE A 723 37.29 17.32 -0.90
C ILE A 723 38.17 16.37 -0.07
N ASP A 724 39.45 16.23 -0.45
CA ASP A 724 40.45 15.46 0.31
C ASP A 724 41.13 16.33 1.39
N ASP A 725 41.59 15.68 2.47
CA ASP A 725 42.06 16.33 3.73
C ASP A 725 41.15 17.48 4.17
N ALA A 726 39.86 17.20 4.35
CA ALA A 726 38.84 18.20 4.64
C ALA A 726 38.54 18.35 6.13
N THR A 727 37.94 19.49 6.47
CA THR A 727 37.32 19.74 7.77
C THR A 727 35.83 20.07 7.58
N VAL A 728 34.98 19.43 8.39
CA VAL A 728 33.56 19.76 8.56
C VAL A 728 33.40 20.45 9.91
N LEU A 729 33.08 21.74 9.91
CA LEU A 729 32.82 22.55 11.10
C LEU A 729 31.31 22.67 11.34
N ILE A 730 30.87 22.32 12.54
CA ILE A 730 29.47 22.21 12.95
C ILE A 730 29.24 23.05 14.21
N ARG A 731 28.08 23.69 14.32
CA ARG A 731 27.62 24.41 15.51
C ARG A 731 26.18 24.06 15.80
N GLY A 732 25.93 23.46 16.96
CA GLY A 732 24.63 22.90 17.29
C GLY A 732 24.24 21.81 16.27
N ASP A 733 23.05 21.92 15.70
CA ASP A 733 22.52 21.01 14.69
C ASP A 733 23.01 21.28 13.25
N ARG A 734 23.73 22.39 12.99
CA ARG A 734 24.02 22.87 11.63
C ARG A 734 25.49 22.87 11.25
N ILE A 735 25.74 22.55 9.97
CA ILE A 735 27.03 22.71 9.30
C ILE A 735 27.29 24.22 9.10
N VAL A 736 28.48 24.68 9.48
CA VAL A 736 28.91 26.09 9.35
C VAL A 736 29.94 26.25 8.23
N ALA A 737 30.83 25.27 8.05
CA ALA A 737 31.80 25.26 6.95
C ALA A 737 32.19 23.82 6.56
N VAL A 738 32.44 23.61 5.27
CA VAL A 738 33.06 22.40 4.72
C VAL A 738 34.13 22.85 3.73
N GLY A 739 35.33 22.30 3.81
CA GLY A 739 36.44 22.67 2.93
C GLY A 739 37.75 22.01 3.32
N PRO A 740 38.86 22.26 2.59
CA PRO A 740 40.18 21.75 2.95
C PRO A 740 40.58 22.16 4.37
N ARG A 741 41.27 21.27 5.10
CA ARG A 741 41.67 21.43 6.50
C ARG A 741 42.46 22.72 6.75
N ALA A 742 43.28 23.15 5.79
CA ALA A 742 44.03 24.40 5.84
C ALA A 742 43.20 25.69 5.60
N ALA A 743 41.97 25.56 5.08
CA ALA A 743 41.09 26.71 4.77
C ALA A 743 39.96 26.92 5.80
N VAL A 744 39.57 25.87 6.54
CA VAL A 744 38.49 25.96 7.55
C VAL A 744 39.05 26.37 8.91
N GLN A 745 38.77 27.60 9.33
CA GLN A 745 39.16 28.08 10.66
C GLN A 745 38.32 27.41 11.76
N VAL A 746 38.95 26.52 12.54
CA VAL A 746 38.34 25.89 13.72
C VAL A 746 38.40 26.86 14.91
N PRO A 747 37.26 27.25 15.53
CA PRO A 747 37.28 28.17 16.68
C PRO A 747 37.95 27.56 17.92
N ALA A 748 38.59 28.41 18.73
CA ALA A 748 39.12 28.00 20.03
C ALA A 748 38.00 27.43 20.92
N GLY A 749 38.25 26.29 21.55
CA GLY A 749 37.25 25.57 22.36
C GLY A 749 36.27 24.68 21.56
N ALA A 750 36.36 24.63 20.23
CA ALA A 750 35.62 23.64 19.44
C ALA A 750 36.16 22.22 19.68
N ILE A 751 35.25 21.26 19.81
CA ILE A 751 35.58 19.85 20.03
C ILE A 751 36.13 19.28 18.72
N THR A 752 37.44 19.07 18.66
CA THR A 752 38.10 18.56 17.45
C THR A 752 38.14 17.04 17.49
N VAL A 753 37.67 16.42 16.41
CA VAL A 753 37.66 14.97 16.21
C VAL A 753 38.52 14.67 14.99
N ASP A 754 39.61 13.93 15.21
CA ASP A 754 40.40 13.40 14.10
C ASP A 754 39.66 12.22 13.44
N VAL A 755 39.52 12.30 12.12
CA VAL A 755 38.94 11.30 11.23
C VAL A 755 39.84 11.11 10.01
N THR A 756 41.15 11.37 10.16
CA THR A 756 42.17 11.13 9.14
C THR A 756 42.12 9.68 8.64
N GLY A 757 42.08 9.50 7.31
CA GLY A 757 41.95 8.19 6.66
C GLY A 757 40.52 7.62 6.63
N LYS A 758 39.50 8.40 7.00
CA LYS A 758 38.07 8.06 6.82
C LYS A 758 37.48 8.78 5.62
N THR A 759 36.36 8.27 5.12
CA THR A 759 35.50 9.00 4.17
C THR A 759 34.24 9.48 4.89
N ILE A 760 33.74 10.66 4.55
CA ILE A 760 32.47 11.19 5.04
C ILE A 760 31.52 11.37 3.86
N ILE A 761 30.29 10.88 4.01
CA ILE A 761 29.16 11.11 3.10
C ILE A 761 28.01 11.79 3.87
N PRO A 762 27.00 12.38 3.20
CA PRO A 762 25.77 12.79 3.87
C PRO A 762 25.07 11.58 4.49
N GLY A 763 24.29 11.81 5.54
CA GLY A 763 23.40 10.80 6.10
C GLY A 763 22.44 10.28 5.05
N LEU A 764 22.23 8.97 5.00
CA LEU A 764 21.37 8.37 3.97
C LEU A 764 19.91 8.77 4.22
N VAL A 765 19.22 9.06 3.11
CA VAL A 765 17.81 9.43 3.07
C VAL A 765 17.09 8.31 2.33
N ASP A 766 16.35 7.49 3.08
CA ASP A 766 15.53 6.41 2.52
C ASP A 766 14.13 6.97 2.20
N ALA A 767 13.79 7.03 0.92
CA ALA A 767 12.55 7.66 0.47
C ALA A 767 11.31 6.74 0.64
N HIS A 768 11.56 5.44 0.79
CA HIS A 768 10.53 4.41 0.95
C HIS A 768 11.04 3.35 1.93
N ALA A 769 11.09 3.73 3.21
CA ALA A 769 11.32 2.80 4.30
C ALA A 769 10.00 2.14 4.72
N HIS A 770 10.06 0.96 5.33
CA HIS A 770 9.02 0.53 6.28
C HIS A 770 9.68 0.01 7.55
N GLY A 771 8.97 0.14 8.68
CA GLY A 771 9.32 -0.57 9.89
C GLY A 771 8.37 -0.24 11.05
N PRO A 772 8.03 -1.23 11.91
CA PRO A 772 7.11 -1.00 13.02
C PRO A 772 7.68 0.06 13.98
N GLN A 773 6.79 0.92 14.48
CA GLN A 773 7.15 2.02 15.39
C GLN A 773 6.66 1.75 16.82
N GLY A 774 5.67 0.88 17.00
CA GLY A 774 5.29 0.28 18.27
C GLY A 774 4.84 -1.18 18.15
N GLU A 775 4.30 -1.71 19.24
CA GLU A 775 3.45 -2.91 19.27
C GLU A 775 2.19 -2.56 20.05
N GLU A 776 0.98 -2.85 19.54
CA GLU A 776 -0.30 -2.47 20.18
C GLU A 776 -0.40 -0.97 20.55
N GLU A 777 0.12 -0.05 19.74
CA GLU A 777 0.25 1.39 20.05
C GLU A 777 1.34 1.75 21.10
N LEU A 778 2.11 0.80 21.64
CA LEU A 778 3.22 1.06 22.54
C LEU A 778 4.53 1.29 21.77
N THR A 779 5.00 2.54 21.71
CA THR A 779 6.36 2.86 21.23
C THR A 779 7.41 2.37 22.26
N PRO A 780 8.37 1.51 21.90
CA PRO A 780 9.42 1.06 22.81
C PRO A 780 10.48 2.14 23.03
N GLN A 781 11.17 2.08 24.17
CA GLN A 781 12.24 3.03 24.48
C GLN A 781 13.48 2.81 23.58
N GLN A 782 13.74 1.57 23.15
CA GLN A 782 14.83 1.15 22.26
C GLN A 782 14.27 0.36 21.05
N ASN A 783 13.59 1.03 20.11
CA ASN A 783 13.17 0.41 18.83
C ASN A 783 14.41 -0.07 18.06
N TRP A 784 14.69 -1.37 18.11
CA TRP A 784 15.92 -1.93 17.56
C TRP A 784 16.00 -1.82 16.03
N SER A 785 14.86 -1.89 15.33
CA SER A 785 14.80 -1.79 13.86
C SER A 785 15.20 -0.39 13.39
N ALA A 786 14.58 0.64 13.97
CA ALA A 786 14.96 2.03 13.71
C ALA A 786 16.42 2.32 14.11
N MET A 787 16.90 1.72 15.20
CA MET A 787 18.29 1.85 15.64
C MET A 787 19.28 1.12 14.71
N ALA A 788 18.91 -0.01 14.11
CA ALA A 788 19.73 -0.68 13.09
C ALA A 788 19.85 0.16 11.81
N ASN A 789 18.76 0.81 11.37
CA ASN A 789 18.80 1.81 10.29
C ASN A 789 19.78 2.95 10.61
N LEU A 790 19.70 3.51 11.83
CA LEU A 790 20.59 4.59 12.24
C LEU A 790 22.06 4.16 12.39
N ALA A 791 22.34 2.95 12.90
CA ALA A 791 23.70 2.42 13.03
C ALA A 791 24.41 2.23 11.68
N LEU A 792 23.62 1.97 10.63
CA LEU A 792 24.08 1.82 9.25
C LEU A 792 24.00 3.11 8.43
N GLY A 793 23.73 4.26 9.07
CA GLY A 793 23.92 5.59 8.48
C GLY A 793 22.68 6.21 7.85
N THR A 794 21.52 5.55 7.90
CA THR A 794 20.24 6.17 7.53
C THR A 794 19.82 7.16 8.60
N THR A 795 19.96 8.46 8.32
CA THR A 795 19.63 9.53 9.26
C THR A 795 18.23 10.10 9.04
N THR A 796 17.60 9.83 7.90
CA THR A 796 16.22 10.23 7.61
C THR A 796 15.51 9.12 6.84
N VAL A 797 14.26 8.85 7.23
CA VAL A 797 13.37 7.89 6.57
C VAL A 797 12.04 8.57 6.27
N HIS A 798 11.47 8.24 5.11
CA HIS A 798 10.08 8.48 4.80
C HIS A 798 9.38 7.12 4.67
N ASP A 799 8.34 6.90 5.48
CA ASP A 799 7.58 5.65 5.52
C ASP A 799 6.20 5.84 4.86
N PRO A 800 5.98 5.29 3.65
CA PRO A 800 4.74 5.47 2.91
C PRO A 800 3.63 4.47 3.26
N SER A 801 3.74 3.69 4.35
CA SER A 801 2.63 2.86 4.86
C SER A 801 2.82 2.48 6.34
N SER A 802 2.13 3.17 7.24
CA SER A 802 2.28 2.94 8.69
C SER A 802 1.00 3.23 9.48
N ARG A 803 1.04 3.03 10.80
CA ARG A 803 -0.09 3.33 11.70
C ARG A 803 0.13 4.70 12.33
N SER A 804 -0.74 5.68 12.07
CA SER A 804 -0.62 7.06 12.55
C SER A 804 -0.49 7.15 14.07
N ALA A 805 -1.21 6.27 14.80
CA ALA A 805 -1.17 6.13 16.25
C ALA A 805 0.17 5.61 16.81
N GLU A 806 1.12 5.18 15.97
CA GLU A 806 2.46 4.75 16.37
C GLU A 806 3.57 5.63 15.77
N ILE A 807 3.51 5.93 14.47
CA ILE A 807 4.61 6.61 13.76
C ILE A 807 4.74 8.09 14.09
N PHE A 808 3.63 8.83 14.21
CA PHE A 808 3.70 10.25 14.58
C PHE A 808 4.12 10.45 16.05
N PRO A 809 3.60 9.71 17.05
CA PRO A 809 4.15 9.73 18.41
C PRO A 809 5.64 9.37 18.47
N ALA A 810 6.09 8.36 17.71
CA ALA A 810 7.52 8.01 17.64
C ALA A 810 8.36 9.15 17.04
N ALA A 811 7.91 9.76 15.94
CA ALA A 811 8.59 10.90 15.31
C ALA A 811 8.63 12.14 16.23
N GLU A 812 7.57 12.39 17.00
CA GLU A 812 7.51 13.46 18.01
C GLU A 812 8.46 13.19 19.17
N MET A 813 8.51 11.94 19.69
CA MET A 813 9.45 11.53 20.73
C MET A 813 10.91 11.56 20.24
N GLN A 814 11.16 11.26 18.96
CA GLN A 814 12.48 11.38 18.32
C GLN A 814 12.91 12.86 18.23
N ARG A 815 12.01 13.74 17.79
CA ARG A 815 12.26 15.19 17.67
C ARG A 815 12.42 15.88 19.05
N ALA A 816 11.73 15.36 20.07
CA ALA A 816 11.94 15.72 21.48
C ALA A 816 13.19 15.05 22.11
N GLY A 817 13.93 14.23 21.37
CA GLY A 817 15.17 13.58 21.82
C GLY A 817 14.97 12.49 22.87
N MET A 818 13.75 12.00 23.06
CA MET A 818 13.41 11.00 24.06
C MET A 818 13.91 9.62 23.62
N ILE A 819 13.49 9.16 22.44
CA ILE A 819 14.00 7.94 21.80
C ILE A 819 15.17 8.27 20.84
N LEU A 820 15.91 7.24 20.40
CA LEU A 820 16.99 7.38 19.41
C LEU A 820 16.61 6.59 18.15
N ALA A 821 16.38 7.31 17.06
CA ALA A 821 15.97 6.80 15.75
C ALA A 821 16.37 7.81 14.66
N PRO A 822 16.34 7.44 13.36
CA PRO A 822 16.41 8.38 12.25
C PRO A 822 15.31 9.45 12.34
N ARG A 823 15.41 10.53 11.56
CA ARG A 823 14.27 11.46 11.40
C ARG A 823 13.17 10.74 10.63
N THR A 824 12.02 10.52 11.27
CA THR A 824 10.89 9.84 10.65
C THR A 824 9.88 10.83 10.08
N PHE A 825 9.59 10.69 8.80
CA PHE A 825 8.43 11.27 8.11
C PHE A 825 7.54 10.13 7.62
N SER A 826 6.25 10.37 7.46
CA SER A 826 5.32 9.35 7.00
C SER A 826 4.03 9.96 6.47
N VAL A 827 3.36 9.19 5.61
CA VAL A 827 2.00 9.45 5.16
C VAL A 827 0.93 9.15 6.22
N GLY A 828 1.27 8.39 7.27
CA GLY A 828 0.29 7.74 8.16
C GLY A 828 -0.29 6.49 7.51
N GLU A 829 -1.60 6.30 7.60
CA GLU A 829 -2.27 5.21 6.87
C GLU A 829 -2.38 5.49 5.37
N ILE A 830 -2.36 4.41 4.58
CA ILE A 830 -2.54 4.44 3.13
C ILE A 830 -4.00 4.75 2.73
N VAL A 831 -4.20 5.39 1.57
CA VAL A 831 -5.53 5.67 1.01
C VAL A 831 -5.98 4.48 0.14
N TYR A 832 -6.26 3.33 0.77
CA TYR A 832 -6.37 2.04 0.09
C TYR A 832 -7.70 1.80 -0.63
N GLY A 833 -7.63 1.30 -1.88
CA GLY A 833 -8.81 0.96 -2.68
C GLY A 833 -9.46 -0.41 -2.40
N ALA A 834 -8.78 -1.36 -1.76
CA ALA A 834 -9.35 -2.69 -1.49
C ALA A 834 -10.21 -2.70 -0.21
N LYS A 835 -11.28 -3.50 -0.25
CA LYS A 835 -12.20 -3.73 0.88
C LYS A 835 -11.59 -4.67 1.92
N ALA A 836 -10.64 -4.16 2.70
CA ALA A 836 -10.17 -4.78 3.94
C ALA A 836 -10.46 -3.84 5.12
N PRO A 837 -11.01 -4.34 6.26
CA PRO A 837 -11.59 -3.50 7.31
C PRO A 837 -10.64 -2.41 7.80
N ASP A 838 -9.39 -2.75 8.13
CA ASP A 838 -8.46 -1.85 8.82
C ASP A 838 -7.68 -0.87 7.94
N VAL A 839 -7.90 -0.89 6.62
CA VAL A 839 -7.21 -0.01 5.67
C VAL A 839 -8.09 0.61 4.57
N TYR A 840 -9.31 0.13 4.33
CA TYR A 840 -10.16 0.62 3.23
C TYR A 840 -10.51 2.12 3.36
N ALA A 841 -10.14 2.89 2.34
CA ALA A 841 -10.50 4.30 2.19
C ALA A 841 -11.52 4.47 1.05
N GLN A 842 -12.81 4.57 1.40
CA GLN A 842 -13.89 4.74 0.44
C GLN A 842 -13.89 6.15 -0.17
N ILE A 843 -13.49 6.26 -1.44
CA ILE A 843 -13.54 7.50 -2.22
C ILE A 843 -14.63 7.36 -3.30
N ASP A 844 -15.80 7.96 -3.08
CA ASP A 844 -16.85 8.08 -4.12
C ASP A 844 -17.09 9.54 -4.55
N SER A 845 -16.54 10.50 -3.82
CA SER A 845 -16.51 11.92 -4.16
C SER A 845 -15.20 12.60 -3.76
N TYR A 846 -14.96 13.78 -4.34
CA TYR A 846 -13.86 14.66 -3.95
C TYR A 846 -13.93 15.09 -2.47
N ASP A 847 -15.13 15.17 -1.90
CA ASP A 847 -15.31 15.60 -0.50
C ASP A 847 -14.89 14.48 0.47
N ASP A 848 -15.05 13.20 0.08
CA ASP A 848 -14.51 12.04 0.80
C ASP A 848 -12.98 12.02 0.72
N ALA A 849 -12.40 12.27 -0.47
CA ALA A 849 -10.96 12.41 -0.63
C ALA A 849 -10.41 13.54 0.26
N LEU A 850 -11.04 14.72 0.24
CA LEU A 850 -10.65 15.86 1.06
C LEU A 850 -10.75 15.60 2.57
N ALA A 851 -11.76 14.83 3.02
CA ALA A 851 -11.84 14.38 4.41
C ALA A 851 -10.66 13.47 4.80
N VAL A 852 -10.30 12.50 3.95
CA VAL A 852 -9.15 11.60 4.19
C VAL A 852 -7.82 12.36 4.21
N ILE A 853 -7.58 13.26 3.25
CA ILE A 853 -6.38 14.11 3.23
C ILE A 853 -6.29 14.95 4.51
N ARG A 854 -7.40 15.57 4.94
CA ARG A 854 -7.45 16.39 6.16
C ARG A 854 -7.20 15.59 7.42
N ARG A 855 -7.71 14.35 7.51
CA ARG A 855 -7.44 13.43 8.62
C ARG A 855 -5.94 13.16 8.77
N LEU A 856 -5.27 12.72 7.70
CA LEU A 856 -3.84 12.41 7.70
C LEU A 856 -3.00 13.65 8.03
N LYS A 857 -3.32 14.80 7.44
CA LYS A 857 -2.69 16.11 7.71
C LYS A 857 -2.87 16.58 9.16
N ALA A 858 -3.99 16.24 9.79
CA ALA A 858 -4.23 16.50 11.21
C ALA A 858 -3.38 15.57 12.09
N GLN A 859 -3.40 14.26 11.80
CA GLN A 859 -2.67 13.20 12.53
C GLN A 859 -1.15 13.39 12.49
N GLY A 860 -0.60 13.94 11.40
CA GLY A 860 0.81 14.39 11.35
C GLY A 860 1.46 14.40 9.97
N ALA A 861 0.79 13.86 8.94
CA ALA A 861 1.35 13.64 7.62
C ALA A 861 1.69 14.93 6.86
N ASN A 862 2.74 14.88 6.03
CA ASN A 862 3.15 15.93 5.08
C ASN A 862 3.00 15.50 3.61
N SER A 863 2.85 14.21 3.38
CA SER A 863 2.60 13.52 2.11
C SER A 863 1.43 12.53 2.32
N VAL A 864 0.86 11.98 1.25
CA VAL A 864 -0.11 10.87 1.32
C VAL A 864 0.24 9.74 0.36
N LYS A 865 -0.11 8.49 0.72
CA LYS A 865 0.05 7.32 -0.15
C LYS A 865 -1.25 6.97 -0.86
N ASN A 866 -1.31 7.21 -2.16
CA ASN A 866 -2.43 6.86 -3.03
C ASN A 866 -2.31 5.39 -3.46
N TYR A 867 -2.97 4.48 -2.74
CA TYR A 867 -2.66 3.04 -2.81
C TYR A 867 -3.76 2.26 -3.54
N ASN A 868 -3.50 1.91 -4.81
CA ASN A 868 -4.33 1.02 -5.63
C ASN A 868 -5.85 1.27 -5.54
N GLN A 869 -6.26 2.53 -5.59
CA GLN A 869 -7.65 2.94 -5.85
C GLN A 869 -8.02 2.54 -7.30
N PRO A 870 -9.02 1.66 -7.51
CA PRO A 870 -9.20 1.00 -8.80
C PRO A 870 -9.63 1.97 -9.91
N ARG A 871 -10.52 2.93 -9.62
CA ARG A 871 -11.06 3.86 -10.62
C ARG A 871 -10.20 5.12 -10.70
N ARG A 872 -10.00 5.67 -11.90
CA ARG A 872 -9.04 6.76 -12.13
C ARG A 872 -9.53 8.10 -11.59
N GLU A 873 -10.84 8.35 -11.59
CA GLU A 873 -11.40 9.54 -10.96
C GLU A 873 -11.15 9.54 -9.44
N GLN A 874 -11.12 8.38 -8.78
CA GLN A 874 -10.74 8.29 -7.37
C GLN A 874 -9.28 8.73 -7.16
N ARG A 875 -8.36 8.23 -8.01
CA ARG A 875 -6.94 8.61 -7.95
C ARG A 875 -6.75 10.11 -8.19
N GLN A 876 -7.43 10.68 -9.19
CA GLN A 876 -7.39 12.11 -9.49
C GLN A 876 -8.05 12.97 -8.39
N MET A 877 -9.12 12.50 -7.74
CA MET A 877 -9.71 13.17 -6.57
C MET A 877 -8.73 13.23 -5.40
N VAL A 878 -7.98 12.16 -5.12
CA VAL A 878 -6.93 12.13 -4.09
C VAL A 878 -5.81 13.13 -4.42
N VAL A 879 -5.33 13.18 -5.66
CA VAL A 879 -4.33 14.17 -6.08
C VAL A 879 -4.86 15.60 -5.94
N ALA A 880 -6.08 15.88 -6.40
CA ALA A 880 -6.67 17.22 -6.31
C ALA A 880 -6.87 17.68 -4.86
N ALA A 881 -7.31 16.77 -3.98
CA ALA A 881 -7.48 17.07 -2.56
C ALA A 881 -6.13 17.30 -1.85
N ALA A 882 -5.10 16.51 -2.18
CA ALA A 882 -3.74 16.69 -1.66
C ALA A 882 -3.12 18.01 -2.12
N GLN A 883 -3.24 18.36 -3.40
CA GLN A 883 -2.78 19.66 -3.93
C GLN A 883 -3.50 20.83 -3.27
N ALA A 884 -4.83 20.73 -3.08
CA ALA A 884 -5.62 21.76 -2.39
C ALA A 884 -5.23 21.96 -0.90
N GLU A 885 -4.75 20.90 -0.25
CA GLU A 885 -4.22 20.94 1.12
C GLU A 885 -2.68 21.13 1.17
N ASN A 886 -2.02 21.39 0.05
CA ASN A 886 -0.56 21.56 -0.06
C ASN A 886 0.22 20.36 0.53
N MET A 887 -0.14 19.15 0.12
CA MET A 887 0.53 17.89 0.44
C MET A 887 1.04 17.21 -0.82
N GLU A 888 2.14 16.47 -0.67
CA GLU A 888 2.69 15.64 -1.73
C GLU A 888 1.90 14.32 -1.87
N VAL A 889 1.84 13.74 -3.07
CA VAL A 889 1.26 12.41 -3.29
C VAL A 889 2.32 11.46 -3.80
N VAL A 890 2.62 10.44 -3.01
CA VAL A 890 3.37 9.26 -3.46
C VAL A 890 2.34 8.15 -3.77
N PRO A 891 2.38 7.46 -4.91
CA PRO A 891 1.43 6.41 -5.21
C PRO A 891 2.00 5.03 -4.87
N GLU A 892 1.19 3.98 -4.94
CA GLU A 892 1.71 2.62 -5.17
C GLU A 892 1.86 2.41 -6.68
N GLY A 893 3.06 2.08 -7.16
CA GLY A 893 3.24 1.54 -8.50
C GLY A 893 2.59 0.16 -8.56
N GLY A 894 1.62 -0.02 -9.44
CA GLY A 894 0.62 -1.09 -9.32
C GLY A 894 1.11 -2.48 -9.71
N SER A 895 2.40 -2.67 -9.97
CA SER A 895 2.92 -3.81 -10.74
C SER A 895 2.26 -3.89 -12.13
N LEU A 896 1.84 -2.74 -12.70
CA LEU A 896 1.02 -2.64 -13.91
C LEU A 896 1.39 -1.41 -14.73
N PHE A 897 2.07 -1.60 -15.87
CA PHE A 897 2.53 -0.52 -16.75
C PHE A 897 1.46 0.53 -17.07
N THR A 898 0.22 0.11 -17.36
CA THR A 898 -0.87 1.04 -17.66
C THR A 898 -1.24 1.91 -16.45
N LEU A 899 -1.31 1.34 -15.24
CA LEU A 899 -1.56 2.10 -14.02
C LEU A 899 -0.43 3.11 -13.79
N ASP A 900 0.82 2.65 -13.87
CA ASP A 900 2.00 3.47 -13.57
C ASP A 900 2.10 4.67 -14.53
N MET A 901 1.78 4.48 -15.81
CA MET A 901 1.68 5.58 -16.76
C MET A 901 0.51 6.54 -16.45
N THR A 902 -0.65 6.03 -15.98
CA THR A 902 -1.72 6.94 -15.50
C THR A 902 -1.29 7.74 -14.26
N LEU A 903 -0.47 7.17 -13.37
CA LEU A 903 0.03 7.85 -12.17
C LEU A 903 1.01 8.99 -12.53
N VAL A 904 1.87 8.80 -13.54
CA VAL A 904 2.73 9.87 -14.09
C VAL A 904 1.89 10.95 -14.77
N GLN A 905 0.86 10.57 -15.54
CA GLN A 905 -0.05 11.52 -16.21
C GLN A 905 -0.91 12.32 -15.23
N ASP A 906 -1.40 11.71 -14.15
CA ASP A 906 -2.31 12.33 -13.17
C ASP A 906 -1.60 13.22 -12.14
N GLY A 907 -0.27 13.42 -12.25
CA GLY A 907 0.46 14.40 -11.44
C GLY A 907 0.75 13.96 -10.00
N ASN A 908 0.98 12.67 -9.78
CA ASN A 908 1.59 12.18 -8.54
C ASN A 908 3.06 12.67 -8.49
N ALA A 909 3.62 12.90 -7.30
CA ALA A 909 4.94 13.52 -7.14
C ALA A 909 6.10 12.54 -7.38
N THR A 910 5.90 11.26 -7.08
CA THR A 910 6.82 10.18 -7.43
C THR A 910 6.05 9.03 -8.09
N ILE A 911 6.77 8.04 -8.59
CA ILE A 911 6.29 6.66 -8.72
C ILE A 911 7.13 5.80 -7.78
N GLU A 912 6.47 5.09 -6.87
CA GLU A 912 7.10 4.12 -5.97
C GLU A 912 7.03 2.72 -6.59
N HIS A 913 8.04 1.88 -6.35
CA HIS A 913 8.26 0.59 -7.01
C HIS A 913 8.56 0.72 -8.51
N ASN A 914 8.98 -0.37 -9.14
CA ASN A 914 9.31 -0.36 -10.55
C ASN A 914 8.08 -0.52 -11.44
N VAL A 915 8.05 0.30 -12.50
CA VAL A 915 7.26 -0.02 -13.69
C VAL A 915 7.72 -1.40 -14.22
N PRO A 916 6.83 -2.39 -14.41
CA PRO A 916 7.19 -3.80 -14.59
C PRO A 916 7.63 -4.13 -16.03
N LEU A 917 8.50 -3.31 -16.62
CA LEU A 917 9.06 -3.53 -17.95
C LEU A 917 10.57 -3.75 -17.89
N GLU A 918 11.08 -4.68 -18.69
CA GLU A 918 12.54 -4.83 -18.88
C GLU A 918 13.17 -3.57 -19.50
N ARG A 919 12.38 -2.79 -20.26
CA ARG A 919 12.85 -1.68 -21.10
C ARG A 919 11.85 -0.52 -21.15
N PHE A 920 12.35 0.68 -20.91
CA PHE A 920 11.69 1.94 -21.26
C PHE A 920 12.22 2.41 -22.62
N TYR A 921 11.29 2.63 -23.56
CA TYR A 921 11.55 3.15 -24.90
C TYR A 921 11.35 4.68 -24.94
N ALA A 922 11.61 5.31 -26.09
CA ALA A 922 11.60 6.76 -26.26
C ALA A 922 10.25 7.43 -25.94
N ASP A 923 9.13 6.71 -25.97
CA ASP A 923 7.82 7.21 -25.58
C ASP A 923 7.73 7.46 -24.06
N VAL A 924 7.99 6.45 -23.24
CA VAL A 924 7.98 6.53 -21.77
C VAL A 924 9.02 7.55 -21.30
N LEU A 925 10.24 7.45 -21.84
CA LEU A 925 11.33 8.36 -21.49
C LEU A 925 11.08 9.79 -21.95
N GLY A 926 10.42 9.98 -23.10
CA GLY A 926 10.08 11.29 -23.66
C GLY A 926 8.93 11.96 -22.91
N MET A 927 7.87 11.21 -22.57
CA MET A 927 6.76 11.71 -21.75
C MET A 927 7.24 12.09 -20.34
N TRP A 928 7.95 11.17 -19.67
CA TRP A 928 8.35 11.35 -18.27
C TRP A 928 9.38 12.46 -18.12
N ALA A 929 10.37 12.58 -19.02
CA ALA A 929 11.35 13.69 -18.98
C ALA A 929 10.76 15.09 -19.24
N GLN A 930 9.46 15.20 -19.55
CA GLN A 930 8.72 16.46 -19.62
C GLN A 930 7.83 16.71 -18.38
N THR A 931 7.87 15.85 -17.36
CA THR A 931 7.26 16.09 -16.03
C THR A 931 8.34 16.34 -14.97
N SER A 932 7.96 16.58 -13.71
CA SER A 932 8.89 16.53 -12.57
C SER A 932 8.64 15.34 -11.64
N VAL A 933 7.88 14.34 -12.09
CA VAL A 933 7.52 13.16 -11.30
C VAL A 933 8.78 12.35 -11.02
N GLY A 934 9.16 12.20 -9.75
CA GLY A 934 10.30 11.39 -9.32
C GLY A 934 10.07 9.87 -9.46
N TYR A 935 11.09 9.06 -9.17
CA TYR A 935 11.01 7.61 -9.28
C TYR A 935 11.80 6.91 -8.18
N THR A 936 11.13 6.05 -7.42
CA THR A 936 11.68 5.30 -6.28
C THR A 936 11.49 3.80 -6.56
N PRO A 937 12.37 3.17 -7.37
CA PRO A 937 12.12 1.85 -7.96
C PRO A 937 12.13 0.66 -6.98
N THR A 938 12.47 0.87 -5.69
CA THR A 938 12.56 -0.14 -4.61
C THR A 938 13.22 -1.44 -5.08
N LEU A 939 14.49 -1.37 -5.52
CA LEU A 939 15.22 -2.47 -6.19
C LEU A 939 15.26 -3.76 -5.35
N VAL A 940 15.25 -3.64 -4.03
CA VAL A 940 15.10 -4.75 -3.07
C VAL A 940 13.86 -5.62 -3.29
N VAL A 941 12.76 -5.08 -3.84
CA VAL A 941 11.47 -5.77 -4.07
C VAL A 941 10.96 -5.67 -5.51
N ALA A 942 11.77 -5.20 -6.45
CA ALA A 942 11.38 -4.95 -7.84
C ALA A 942 10.64 -6.15 -8.47
N TYR A 943 9.50 -5.88 -9.09
CA TYR A 943 8.66 -6.84 -9.79
C TYR A 943 9.32 -7.35 -11.07
N GLY A 944 8.91 -8.55 -11.51
CA GLY A 944 9.33 -9.17 -12.77
C GLY A 944 10.22 -10.39 -12.60
N GLY A 945 10.69 -10.66 -11.37
CA GLY A 945 11.45 -11.83 -10.98
C GLY A 945 12.14 -11.63 -9.62
N PRO A 946 13.09 -12.49 -9.23
CA PRO A 946 13.84 -12.32 -7.98
C PRO A 946 14.51 -10.94 -7.86
N ALA A 947 14.17 -10.22 -6.79
CA ALA A 947 14.61 -8.83 -6.59
C ALA A 947 15.96 -8.72 -5.84
N GLY A 948 16.34 -7.50 -5.45
CA GLY A 948 17.60 -7.23 -4.73
C GLY A 948 17.68 -7.94 -3.37
N ASP A 949 16.58 -8.06 -2.62
CA ASP A 949 16.56 -8.75 -1.32
C ASP A 949 17.03 -10.22 -1.41
N PRO A 950 16.41 -11.11 -2.22
CA PRO A 950 16.89 -12.47 -2.37
C PRO A 950 18.27 -12.53 -3.03
N TYR A 951 18.65 -11.57 -3.89
CA TYR A 951 20.02 -11.51 -4.43
C TYR A 951 21.06 -11.31 -3.33
N TRP A 952 20.87 -10.31 -2.46
CA TRP A 952 21.84 -10.00 -1.42
C TRP A 952 21.83 -11.05 -0.31
N ARG A 953 20.67 -11.59 0.08
CA ARG A 953 20.60 -12.72 1.02
C ARG A 953 21.34 -13.94 0.47
N ALA A 954 21.23 -14.28 -0.82
CA ALA A 954 22.00 -15.34 -1.45
C ALA A 954 23.53 -15.09 -1.39
N HIS A 955 23.96 -13.86 -1.65
CA HIS A 955 25.37 -13.51 -1.88
C HIS A 955 26.14 -12.92 -0.69
N MET A 956 25.55 -12.84 0.52
CA MET A 956 26.30 -12.45 1.73
C MET A 956 25.83 -13.19 3.00
N ASP A 957 26.72 -13.33 3.99
CA ASP A 957 26.37 -13.85 5.32
C ASP A 957 25.71 -12.72 6.16
N VAL A 958 24.47 -12.35 5.82
CA VAL A 958 23.73 -11.23 6.43
C VAL A 958 23.72 -11.28 7.96
N TRP A 959 23.53 -12.48 8.54
CA TRP A 959 23.47 -12.69 9.99
C TRP A 959 24.82 -12.53 10.71
N ARG A 960 25.92 -12.39 9.95
CA ARG A 960 27.28 -12.11 10.46
C ARG A 960 27.72 -10.66 10.22
N HIS A 961 26.86 -9.81 9.65
CA HIS A 961 27.24 -8.43 9.33
C HIS A 961 27.58 -7.64 10.63
N PRO A 962 28.81 -7.07 10.78
CA PRO A 962 29.33 -6.67 12.09
C PRO A 962 28.55 -5.61 12.87
N LEU A 963 27.76 -4.77 12.21
CA LEU A 963 26.87 -3.82 12.88
C LEU A 963 25.48 -4.44 13.13
N LEU A 964 24.93 -5.15 12.14
CA LEU A 964 23.58 -5.71 12.23
C LEU A 964 23.47 -6.77 13.34
N SER A 965 24.52 -7.60 13.52
CA SER A 965 24.59 -8.59 14.60
C SER A 965 24.75 -7.98 16.01
N ARG A 966 24.80 -6.64 16.14
CA ARG A 966 24.78 -5.90 17.42
C ARG A 966 23.45 -5.17 17.66
N HIS A 967 22.66 -4.94 16.60
CA HIS A 967 21.46 -4.10 16.64
C HIS A 967 20.16 -4.83 16.26
N ALA A 968 20.22 -6.09 15.82
CA ALA A 968 19.05 -6.95 15.62
C ALA A 968 19.06 -8.17 16.57
N PRO A 969 17.88 -8.71 16.96
CA PRO A 969 17.76 -9.91 17.79
C PRO A 969 18.49 -11.11 17.14
N PRO A 970 19.50 -11.72 17.78
CA PRO A 970 20.34 -12.73 17.12
C PRO A 970 19.59 -13.96 16.59
N ALA A 971 18.53 -14.38 17.30
CA ALA A 971 17.70 -15.52 16.89
C ALA A 971 16.88 -15.22 15.62
N LEU A 972 16.20 -14.06 15.56
CA LEU A 972 15.44 -13.64 14.37
C LEU A 972 16.37 -13.41 13.18
N LEU A 973 17.48 -12.69 13.40
CA LEU A 973 18.47 -12.39 12.36
C LEU A 973 19.05 -13.68 11.74
N ALA A 974 19.32 -14.70 12.55
CA ALA A 974 19.78 -16.01 12.06
C ALA A 974 18.66 -16.79 11.35
N ALA A 975 17.45 -16.84 11.94
CA ALA A 975 16.32 -17.57 11.36
C ALA A 975 15.91 -17.04 9.97
N GLN A 976 15.95 -15.72 9.78
CA GLN A 976 15.59 -15.04 8.52
C GLN A 976 16.67 -15.11 7.43
N ASN A 977 17.92 -15.51 7.74
CA ASN A 977 19.04 -15.36 6.80
C ASN A 977 20.01 -16.55 6.67
N ALA A 978 20.09 -17.45 7.65
CA ALA A 978 21.12 -18.50 7.67
C ALA A 978 20.86 -19.63 6.66
N ARG A 979 19.59 -19.87 6.29
CA ARG A 979 19.20 -20.72 5.17
C ARG A 979 18.96 -19.84 3.95
N ARG A 980 19.59 -20.18 2.82
CA ARG A 980 19.59 -19.40 1.58
C ARG A 980 19.12 -20.24 0.41
N GLU A 981 18.46 -19.60 -0.54
CA GLU A 981 18.14 -20.10 -1.86
C GLU A 981 18.83 -19.19 -2.90
N ILE A 982 19.18 -19.73 -4.07
CA ILE A 982 20.01 -19.05 -5.07
C ILE A 982 19.43 -19.33 -6.46
N ALA A 983 19.16 -18.29 -7.23
CA ALA A 983 18.75 -18.38 -8.63
C ALA A 983 19.95 -18.12 -9.57
N PRO A 984 19.85 -18.45 -10.87
CA PRO A 984 20.75 -17.96 -11.90
C PRO A 984 20.82 -16.42 -11.93
N GLU A 985 21.99 -15.86 -12.24
CA GLU A 985 22.22 -14.40 -12.25
C GLU A 985 21.27 -13.68 -13.24
N GLU A 986 20.90 -14.32 -14.35
CA GLU A 986 19.98 -13.75 -15.35
C GLU A 986 18.51 -13.72 -14.93
N ASP A 987 18.11 -14.41 -13.85
CA ASP A 987 16.73 -14.40 -13.38
C ASP A 987 16.42 -13.15 -12.55
N TYR A 988 17.44 -12.62 -11.85
CA TYR A 988 17.32 -11.45 -10.97
C TYR A 988 17.07 -10.14 -11.74
N VAL A 989 16.14 -9.32 -11.25
CA VAL A 989 15.68 -8.10 -11.95
C VAL A 989 16.25 -6.78 -11.42
N ASP A 990 16.95 -6.80 -10.29
CA ASP A 990 17.45 -5.58 -9.60
C ASP A 990 18.33 -4.70 -10.51
N GLY A 991 19.31 -5.32 -11.20
CA GLY A 991 20.20 -4.63 -12.13
C GLY A 991 19.50 -4.16 -13.41
N VAL A 992 18.46 -4.87 -13.87
CA VAL A 992 17.67 -4.47 -15.04
C VAL A 992 16.84 -3.22 -14.71
N THR A 993 16.11 -3.24 -13.60
CA THR A 993 15.34 -2.10 -13.09
C THR A 993 16.24 -0.89 -12.84
N ALA A 994 17.40 -1.08 -12.21
CA ALA A 994 18.38 -0.01 -12.01
C ALA A 994 18.89 0.61 -13.33
N ARG A 995 19.15 -0.21 -14.36
CA ARG A 995 19.56 0.26 -15.69
C ARG A 995 18.50 1.16 -16.34
N GLU A 996 17.22 0.81 -16.20
CA GLU A 996 16.10 1.60 -16.74
C GLU A 996 15.85 2.87 -15.93
N ALA A 997 15.93 2.80 -14.60
CA ALA A 997 15.94 3.98 -13.72
C ALA A 997 17.07 4.96 -14.10
N ARG A 998 18.24 4.46 -14.53
CA ARG A 998 19.35 5.28 -15.02
C ARG A 998 18.94 6.15 -16.22
N LYS A 999 18.12 5.64 -17.14
CA LYS A 999 17.67 6.39 -18.32
C LYS A 999 16.82 7.61 -17.95
N LEU A 1000 16.10 7.56 -16.83
CA LEU A 1000 15.33 8.68 -16.27
C LEU A 1000 16.26 9.65 -15.51
N ALA A 1001 17.19 9.14 -14.69
CA ALA A 1001 18.17 9.96 -13.97
C ALA A 1001 19.09 10.75 -14.93
N ASP A 1002 19.60 10.11 -15.98
CA ASP A 1002 20.40 10.74 -17.05
C ASP A 1002 19.57 11.74 -17.91
N ARG A 1003 18.27 11.90 -17.64
CA ARG A 1003 17.36 12.92 -18.21
C ARG A 1003 16.92 13.98 -17.18
N GLY A 1004 17.45 13.96 -15.96
CA GLY A 1004 17.17 14.94 -14.91
C GLY A 1004 15.98 14.61 -14.00
N ILE A 1005 15.35 13.43 -14.15
CA ILE A 1005 14.30 12.98 -13.22
C ILE A 1005 14.93 12.58 -11.87
N PRO A 1006 14.41 13.05 -10.72
CA PRO A 1006 14.87 12.59 -9.41
C PRO A 1006 14.62 11.10 -9.23
N VAL A 1007 15.70 10.31 -9.12
CA VAL A 1007 15.64 8.88 -8.80
C VAL A 1007 16.20 8.65 -7.40
N ALA A 1008 15.44 7.98 -6.55
CA ALA A 1008 15.73 7.77 -5.13
C ALA A 1008 15.95 6.29 -4.78
N ILE A 1009 16.59 6.01 -3.63
CA ILE A 1009 16.56 4.67 -3.02
C ILE A 1009 15.23 4.45 -2.29
N GLY A 1010 14.76 3.21 -2.21
CA GLY A 1010 13.66 2.82 -1.35
C GLY A 1010 13.86 1.44 -0.74
N ALA A 1011 14.24 1.36 0.53
CA ALA A 1011 14.71 0.11 1.14
C ALA A 1011 13.60 -0.85 1.61
N HIS A 1012 12.34 -0.41 1.64
CA HIS A 1012 11.09 -1.16 1.87
C HIS A 1012 11.01 -2.00 3.18
N GLY A 1013 12.07 -2.03 4.01
CA GLY A 1013 12.06 -2.57 5.36
C GLY A 1013 12.37 -4.07 5.50
N GLN A 1014 12.55 -4.84 4.41
CA GLN A 1014 12.80 -6.29 4.49
C GLN A 1014 14.05 -6.66 5.29
N GLN A 1015 15.07 -5.80 5.29
CA GLN A 1015 16.22 -5.95 6.17
C GLN A 1015 16.63 -4.59 6.78
N PRO A 1016 16.20 -4.29 8.02
CA PRO A 1016 16.63 -3.10 8.74
C PRO A 1016 18.16 -2.97 8.76
N GLY A 1017 18.63 -1.74 8.60
CA GLY A 1017 20.03 -1.39 8.38
C GLY A 1017 20.48 -1.62 6.93
N LEU A 1018 20.50 -2.87 6.46
CA LEU A 1018 21.17 -3.23 5.21
C LEU A 1018 20.41 -2.87 3.92
N GLY A 1019 19.07 -2.78 3.95
CA GLY A 1019 18.27 -2.50 2.75
C GLY A 1019 18.68 -1.22 2.00
N ALA A 1020 19.01 -0.14 2.72
CA ALA A 1020 19.45 1.12 2.10
C ALA A 1020 20.81 0.97 1.38
N HIS A 1021 21.68 0.06 1.82
CA HIS A 1021 22.91 -0.27 1.09
C HIS A 1021 22.64 -1.21 -0.07
N TRP A 1022 21.70 -2.14 0.07
CA TRP A 1022 21.27 -3.05 -0.99
C TRP A 1022 20.75 -2.27 -2.21
N GLU A 1023 19.94 -1.23 -2.00
CA GLU A 1023 19.56 -0.27 -3.04
C GLU A 1023 20.78 0.34 -3.76
N LEU A 1024 21.71 0.95 -3.00
CA LEU A 1024 22.93 1.57 -3.55
C LEU A 1024 23.78 0.59 -4.38
N TRP A 1025 23.85 -0.67 -3.94
CA TRP A 1025 24.62 -1.72 -4.60
C TRP A 1025 23.92 -2.25 -5.85
N SER A 1026 22.60 -2.39 -5.81
CA SER A 1026 21.77 -2.79 -6.96
C SER A 1026 21.74 -1.71 -8.05
N PHE A 1027 21.77 -0.42 -7.68
CA PHE A 1027 21.99 0.67 -8.64
C PHE A 1027 23.32 0.49 -9.41
N VAL A 1028 24.42 0.20 -8.71
CA VAL A 1028 25.73 -0.04 -9.37
C VAL A 1028 25.75 -1.35 -10.18
N ARG A 1029 25.03 -2.40 -9.76
CA ARG A 1029 24.80 -3.60 -10.61
C ARG A 1029 24.10 -3.24 -11.93
N GLY A 1030 23.16 -2.30 -11.91
CA GLY A 1030 22.54 -1.72 -13.11
C GLY A 1030 23.40 -0.73 -13.90
N GLY A 1031 24.71 -0.64 -13.63
CA GLY A 1031 25.64 0.20 -14.38
C GLY A 1031 25.64 1.68 -13.98
N TRP A 1032 25.16 2.02 -12.78
CA TRP A 1032 25.39 3.35 -12.19
C TRP A 1032 26.83 3.48 -11.69
N THR A 1033 27.37 4.69 -11.70
CA THR A 1033 28.60 4.98 -10.93
C THR A 1033 28.31 5.02 -9.43
N PRO A 1034 29.28 4.73 -8.55
CA PRO A 1034 29.09 4.86 -7.11
C PRO A 1034 28.66 6.26 -6.66
N ILE A 1035 29.09 7.31 -7.37
CA ILE A 1035 28.63 8.70 -7.12
C ILE A 1035 27.14 8.87 -7.46
N GLN A 1036 26.68 8.40 -8.62
CA GLN A 1036 25.25 8.47 -8.96
C GLN A 1036 24.40 7.68 -7.95
N ALA A 1037 24.85 6.50 -7.52
CA ALA A 1037 24.15 5.72 -6.49
C ALA A 1037 24.09 6.48 -5.15
N LEU A 1038 25.21 7.02 -4.68
CA LEU A 1038 25.23 7.87 -3.48
C LEU A 1038 24.32 9.10 -3.61
N ARG A 1039 24.18 9.70 -4.80
CA ARG A 1039 23.22 10.80 -5.05
C ARG A 1039 21.77 10.31 -4.91
N ALA A 1040 21.44 9.13 -5.41
CA ALA A 1040 20.11 8.51 -5.24
C ALA A 1040 19.76 8.32 -3.76
N GLY A 1041 20.72 7.84 -2.95
CA GLY A 1041 20.55 7.61 -1.51
C GLY A 1041 20.72 8.81 -0.59
N THR A 1042 20.91 10.03 -1.14
CA THR A 1042 21.11 11.25 -0.35
C THR A 1042 20.33 12.44 -0.93
N ILE A 1043 20.92 13.19 -1.86
CA ILE A 1043 20.35 14.45 -2.34
C ILE A 1043 19.12 14.26 -3.24
N ALA A 1044 19.06 13.20 -4.06
CA ALA A 1044 17.91 12.97 -4.92
C ALA A 1044 16.66 12.57 -4.13
N ALA A 1045 16.79 11.62 -3.18
CA ALA A 1045 15.75 11.28 -2.21
C ALA A 1045 15.33 12.47 -1.34
N ALA A 1046 16.28 13.33 -0.94
CA ALA A 1046 15.94 14.59 -0.25
C ALA A 1046 15.22 15.59 -1.15
N THR A 1047 15.49 15.62 -2.47
CA THR A 1047 14.82 16.51 -3.42
C THR A 1047 13.41 16.03 -3.75
N SER A 1048 13.21 14.73 -4.02
CA SER A 1048 11.90 14.18 -4.41
C SER A 1048 10.83 14.36 -3.34
N LEU A 1049 11.21 14.37 -2.05
CA LEU A 1049 10.33 14.55 -0.90
C LEU A 1049 10.29 16.01 -0.36
N GLY A 1050 10.97 16.95 -1.02
CA GLY A 1050 11.02 18.35 -0.57
C GLY A 1050 11.84 18.61 0.70
N TYR A 1051 12.79 17.74 1.07
CA TYR A 1051 13.65 17.84 2.27
C TYR A 1051 15.03 18.50 2.00
N ALA A 1052 15.44 18.64 0.73
CA ALA A 1052 16.81 19.00 0.28
C ALA A 1052 17.36 20.35 0.79
N LYS A 1053 16.50 21.23 1.32
CA LYS A 1053 16.91 22.46 2.02
C LYS A 1053 17.68 22.18 3.31
N ASP A 1054 17.32 21.11 4.02
CA ASP A 1054 17.86 20.78 5.34
C ASP A 1054 18.80 19.57 5.33
N VAL A 1055 18.64 18.59 4.42
CA VAL A 1055 19.39 17.31 4.40
C VAL A 1055 19.86 16.89 2.99
N GLY A 1056 20.48 15.70 2.89
CA GLY A 1056 20.90 15.06 1.63
C GLY A 1056 22.25 15.52 1.08
N SER A 1057 22.88 16.54 1.66
CA SER A 1057 24.18 17.08 1.21
C SER A 1057 24.88 17.85 2.33
N LEU A 1058 26.21 17.94 2.27
CA LEU A 1058 27.05 18.56 3.28
C LEU A 1058 27.43 19.98 2.88
N GLU A 1059 26.52 20.91 3.15
CA GLU A 1059 26.63 22.33 2.79
C GLU A 1059 26.40 23.23 4.01
N PRO A 1060 27.04 24.42 4.07
CA PRO A 1060 26.77 25.41 5.11
C PRO A 1060 25.28 25.74 5.23
N GLY A 1061 24.75 25.73 6.45
CA GLY A 1061 23.34 25.94 6.77
C GLY A 1061 22.48 24.67 6.81
N LYS A 1062 22.92 23.56 6.19
CA LYS A 1062 22.23 22.26 6.29
C LYS A 1062 22.48 21.58 7.63
N LEU A 1063 21.67 20.57 7.94
CA LEU A 1063 21.83 19.76 9.15
C LEU A 1063 23.13 18.97 9.10
N ALA A 1064 23.76 18.83 10.27
CA ALA A 1064 24.90 17.96 10.47
C ALA A 1064 24.43 16.49 10.59
N ASP A 1065 23.94 15.96 9.47
CA ASP A 1065 23.51 14.58 9.24
C ASP A 1065 24.54 13.94 8.29
N LEU A 1066 25.41 13.08 8.82
CA LEU A 1066 26.55 12.52 8.08
C LEU A 1066 26.96 11.12 8.56
N VAL A 1067 27.65 10.38 7.70
CA VAL A 1067 28.18 9.04 7.98
C VAL A 1067 29.70 9.07 7.87
N VAL A 1068 30.41 8.51 8.84
CA VAL A 1068 31.88 8.37 8.83
C VAL A 1068 32.26 6.92 8.54
N LEU A 1069 32.83 6.68 7.37
CA LEU A 1069 33.13 5.37 6.82
C LEU A 1069 34.61 5.00 6.97
N ASP A 1070 34.87 3.74 7.29
CA ASP A 1070 36.21 3.16 7.40
C ASP A 1070 36.89 2.91 6.04
N ALA A 1071 36.13 2.97 4.94
CA ALA A 1071 36.59 2.81 3.57
C ALA A 1071 35.86 3.76 2.60
N ASP A 1072 36.33 3.88 1.36
CA ASP A 1072 35.85 4.86 0.38
C ASP A 1072 34.74 4.29 -0.53
N PRO A 1073 33.47 4.74 -0.39
CA PRO A 1073 32.36 4.29 -1.23
C PRO A 1073 32.44 4.82 -2.66
N THR A 1074 33.27 5.82 -2.95
CA THR A 1074 33.45 6.35 -4.32
C THR A 1074 34.30 5.43 -5.20
N ARG A 1075 35.03 4.48 -4.60
CA ARG A 1075 35.89 3.50 -5.28
C ARG A 1075 35.25 2.12 -5.40
N ASP A 1076 34.49 1.73 -4.38
CA ASP A 1076 33.59 0.57 -4.39
C ASP A 1076 32.41 0.90 -3.47
N ILE A 1077 31.20 0.89 -4.03
CA ILE A 1077 29.96 1.21 -3.30
C ILE A 1077 29.72 0.23 -2.13
N ARG A 1078 30.30 -0.98 -2.17
CA ARG A 1078 30.27 -1.99 -1.09
C ARG A 1078 31.04 -1.57 0.16
N ASN A 1079 31.63 -0.37 0.17
CA ASN A 1079 32.17 0.28 1.37
C ASN A 1079 31.14 1.14 2.12
N SER A 1080 29.91 1.33 1.61
CA SER A 1080 28.89 2.19 2.24
C SER A 1080 28.39 1.68 3.60
N ASP A 1081 28.42 0.38 3.83
CA ASP A 1081 28.06 -0.31 5.09
C ASP A 1081 29.20 -0.30 6.13
N LYS A 1082 30.41 0.15 5.75
CA LYS A 1082 31.61 0.18 6.62
C LYS A 1082 31.57 1.38 7.57
N VAL A 1083 30.46 1.53 8.27
CA VAL A 1083 30.13 2.67 9.12
C VAL A 1083 30.86 2.57 10.46
N SER A 1084 31.68 3.58 10.76
CA SER A 1084 32.37 3.70 12.05
C SER A 1084 31.59 4.60 13.02
N ARG A 1085 30.98 5.68 12.51
CA ARG A 1085 30.18 6.64 13.27
C ARG A 1085 29.08 7.24 12.40
N VAL A 1086 27.99 7.63 13.03
CA VAL A 1086 26.87 8.33 12.39
C VAL A 1086 26.57 9.58 13.19
N MET A 1087 26.38 10.70 12.50
CA MET A 1087 25.98 11.96 13.11
C MET A 1087 24.53 12.27 12.72
N LEU A 1088 23.73 12.65 13.72
CA LEU A 1088 22.32 12.99 13.56
C LEU A 1088 22.07 14.32 14.29
N GLY A 1089 21.84 15.39 13.52
CA GLY A 1089 21.59 16.74 14.00
C GLY A 1089 22.73 17.27 14.86
N GLY A 1090 23.98 17.04 14.44
CA GLY A 1090 25.17 17.47 15.18
C GLY A 1090 25.52 16.61 16.40
N ARG A 1091 24.78 15.53 16.68
CA ARG A 1091 25.14 14.51 17.69
C ARG A 1091 25.85 13.35 17.03
N LEU A 1092 27.08 13.05 17.45
CA LEU A 1092 27.90 11.99 16.87
C LEU A 1092 27.80 10.72 17.72
N TYR A 1093 27.43 9.61 17.08
CA TYR A 1093 27.29 8.31 17.69
C TYR A 1093 28.34 7.33 17.17
N ASP A 1094 28.89 6.52 18.06
CA ASP A 1094 29.65 5.32 17.71
C ASP A 1094 28.71 4.30 17.07
N ALA A 1095 29.01 3.81 15.87
CA ALA A 1095 28.07 2.99 15.09
C ALA A 1095 27.87 1.58 15.67
N ALA A 1096 28.86 1.05 16.40
CA ALA A 1096 28.80 -0.29 16.97
C ALA A 1096 28.05 -0.37 18.31
N THR A 1097 27.76 0.77 18.94
CA THR A 1097 27.10 0.83 20.25
C THR A 1097 25.93 1.81 20.33
N LEU A 1098 25.83 2.77 19.39
CA LEU A 1098 24.93 3.93 19.40
C LEU A 1098 25.03 4.79 20.67
N ASN A 1099 26.20 4.77 21.29
CA ASN A 1099 26.55 5.72 22.34
C ASN A 1099 26.99 7.05 21.71
N GLU A 1100 26.55 8.17 22.27
CA GLU A 1100 27.05 9.49 21.89
C GLU A 1100 28.52 9.63 22.33
N VAL A 1101 29.33 10.21 21.43
CA VAL A 1101 30.78 10.39 21.55
C VAL A 1101 31.16 11.79 21.08
N ALA A 1102 32.05 12.47 21.80
CA ALA A 1102 32.49 13.86 21.60
C ALA A 1102 31.39 14.95 21.72
N THR A 1103 30.18 14.76 21.21
CA THR A 1103 29.12 15.80 21.17
C THR A 1103 28.27 15.87 22.44
N GLY A 1104 28.30 14.82 23.26
CA GLY A 1104 27.50 14.67 24.46
C GLY A 1104 27.74 13.33 25.14
N THR A 1105 26.83 12.96 26.04
CA THR A 1105 27.01 11.83 26.97
C THR A 1105 25.93 10.76 26.88
N ARG A 1106 24.95 10.86 25.97
CA ARG A 1106 23.87 9.86 25.84
C ARG A 1106 24.47 8.46 25.67
N LYS A 1107 23.98 7.50 26.46
CA LYS A 1107 24.27 6.08 26.29
C LYS A 1107 23.03 5.32 25.86
N ARG A 1108 23.22 4.31 25.02
CA ARG A 1108 22.18 3.38 24.60
C ARG A 1108 21.72 2.59 25.83
N GLN A 1109 20.41 2.38 25.98
CA GLN A 1109 19.90 1.43 26.97
C GLN A 1109 19.97 0.01 26.39
N PRO A 1110 20.23 -1.03 27.19
CA PRO A 1110 20.29 -2.39 26.67
C PRO A 1110 18.99 -2.78 25.95
N TYR A 1111 19.12 -3.47 24.83
CA TYR A 1111 17.99 -4.10 24.14
C TYR A 1111 17.42 -5.23 25.01
N TRP A 1112 16.16 -5.60 24.77
CA TRP A 1112 15.46 -6.56 25.62
C TRP A 1112 16.14 -7.95 25.69
N TRP A 1113 16.92 -8.34 24.67
CA TRP A 1113 17.68 -9.60 24.65
C TRP A 1113 19.08 -9.52 25.29
N GLU A 1114 19.59 -8.32 25.59
CA GLU A 1114 20.91 -8.15 26.21
C GLU A 1114 20.85 -8.36 27.73
N ASN A 1115 19.74 -7.95 28.37
CA ASN A 1115 19.56 -7.92 29.81
C ASN A 1115 18.91 -9.19 30.41
N GLY A 1116 19.64 -10.31 30.29
CA GLY A 1116 19.47 -11.49 31.15
C GLY A 1116 18.52 -12.58 30.65
N GLY A 1117 18.93 -13.84 30.84
CA GLY A 1117 18.16 -15.03 30.46
C GLY A 1117 18.09 -15.26 28.95
N ASP A 1118 17.36 -14.39 28.24
CA ASP A 1118 16.87 -14.57 26.87
C ASP A 1118 17.90 -14.37 25.75
N ARG A 1119 19.17 -14.72 26.01
CA ARG A 1119 20.24 -14.71 24.99
C ARG A 1119 19.97 -15.66 23.81
N THR A 1120 19.03 -16.58 23.97
CA THR A 1120 18.50 -17.50 22.96
C THR A 1120 17.39 -16.89 22.09
N GLY A 1121 16.87 -15.70 22.41
CA GLY A 1121 15.71 -15.09 21.71
C GLY A 1121 14.44 -15.94 21.82
N THR A 1122 14.21 -16.53 22.99
CA THR A 1122 13.23 -17.61 23.17
C THR A 1122 11.81 -17.05 23.12
N GLY A 1123 10.96 -17.61 22.24
CA GLY A 1123 9.60 -17.14 22.02
C GLY A 1123 9.48 -15.91 21.10
N ALA A 1124 10.58 -15.39 20.54
CA ALA A 1124 10.50 -14.39 19.47
C ALA A 1124 9.87 -15.03 18.22
N ARG A 1125 8.75 -14.48 17.73
CA ARG A 1125 8.06 -15.01 16.55
C ARG A 1125 8.82 -14.61 15.29
N ALA A 1126 9.46 -15.57 14.63
CA ALA A 1126 10.09 -15.37 13.31
C ALA A 1126 9.03 -15.40 12.20
N THR A 1127 8.17 -14.38 12.14
CA THR A 1127 7.35 -14.12 10.96
C THR A 1127 8.23 -13.57 9.84
N VAL A 1128 8.02 -14.06 8.62
CA VAL A 1128 8.58 -13.47 7.39
C VAL A 1128 7.49 -12.59 6.79
N GLY A 1129 7.25 -11.44 7.43
CA GLY A 1129 6.26 -10.46 6.97
C GLY A 1129 6.74 -9.73 5.73
N HIS A 1130 5.98 -9.78 4.64
CA HIS A 1130 6.32 -9.11 3.37
C HIS A 1130 6.00 -7.60 3.41
N GLY A 1131 6.75 -6.83 4.21
CA GLY A 1131 6.82 -5.35 4.17
C GLY A 1131 5.59 -4.58 4.69
N HIS A 1132 4.38 -5.02 4.36
CA HIS A 1132 3.14 -4.50 4.92
C HIS A 1132 3.04 -4.96 6.39
N GLY A 1133 3.26 -4.05 7.34
CA GLY A 1133 3.35 -4.38 8.77
C GLY A 1133 2.03 -4.84 9.38
N ASP A 1134 1.84 -6.16 9.45
CA ASP A 1134 0.70 -6.88 10.04
C ASP A 1134 -0.65 -6.21 9.74
N LEU A 1135 -1.05 -6.32 8.46
CA LEU A 1135 -2.36 -5.92 7.91
C LEU A 1135 -3.20 -7.12 7.43
N ASP A 1136 -2.75 -8.35 7.72
CA ASP A 1136 -3.50 -9.62 7.57
C ASP A 1136 -4.15 -10.02 8.93
#